data_AF-A0A291TIK5-F1
#
_entry.id   AF-A0A291TIK5-F1
#
_cell.length_a   1.000
_cell.length_b   1.000
_cell.length_c   1.000
_cell.angle_alpha   90.00
_cell.angle_beta   90.00
_cell.angle_gamma   90.00
#
_symmetry.space_group_name_H-M   'P 1'
#
loop_
_entity.id
_entity.type
_entity.pdbx_description
1 polymer ?
#
loop_
_entity_poly.entity_id
_entity_poly.type
_entity_poly.pdbx_seq_one_letter_code
_entity_poly.pdbx_strand_id
1 'polypeptide(L)'
;MQSLLERIKAGNIWDFHGGIHPADNKLQSSQSPVVDAGLPPRLIIPLRQHAGPAGDLLVQVGDKVKKGQPLTRYAKGRTVPVHASTSGTITEIGNHTVAHPSGLGDLCVILTPDGEDAWGERNGKADYWNLERGELLERIQQAGVAGLGGAVFPTHSKLDGRGQLTEILIVNGLECEPYITTDDRLMQQYSGEIMDGIRVLKHLLKPKLTLIGVEDNKPESIEQLTRHATDEDVLVKTVPTKYPSGGAKQTIELLTGRQVPKGGRAVDIGIMVLNVATVFAIKRAIIDGEPLIERIVTLTGDSFKKPGNAWVRLGTPVRWLLQRFELQPEAEQRVIMGGPMMGFTLPHAMVPVVKATNCLLAPTQAELPAPGPEQACIRCSACADACPATLLPQELYWYSRAKEYDKAEKLNLMDCIECGACAWVCPSEIPLVQYYKIAKDDIREARTEAEKAERAKQRFEAKQARFEREKAAREARHAEAAAQRRQTMTAAGGEDPVASALARIKAKQDAPITAIAATAEGVPDNSAVIAAREARKREAEARRAAKLAESANSETAAAEAVDPASDPKKAAIAAAIARAKAKKAEVSGEPVSADNSAAADAGTQSDAPADPKKAAIAAAIARAKAKKAKASGEPVSSDNSAAADADTQNDAPADPKKAAIAAAIARAKAKKLAQQGERAGAENAESEPAASAETRDMTVAKSEVTTSQSDTAASEAVDPKKAAIAAAIARAKAKKLAQQSASTSAEVESAATQVDRAGAGGERAPVEPMQTDAASSEQPLAVAAAPEASAPAADAPVDPKKAAIAAAVARAKAKKLAAEAASAAETAAEDAPSADRTTTR
;
A
#
# COMPACT_ATOMS: atom_id res chain seq x y z
N MET A 1 38.61 2.49 -16.66
CA MET A 1 37.54 1.71 -16.02
C MET A 1 36.58 1.27 -17.11
N GLN A 2 36.06 0.04 -17.07
CA GLN A 2 35.03 -0.40 -18.01
C GLN A 2 33.74 0.41 -17.80
N SER A 3 33.01 0.71 -18.89
CA SER A 3 31.68 1.31 -18.78
C SER A 3 30.67 0.33 -18.16
N LEU A 4 29.52 0.86 -17.73
CA LEU A 4 28.45 0.01 -17.20
C LEU A 4 27.96 -1.01 -18.24
N LEU A 5 27.82 -0.59 -19.51
CA LEU A 5 27.35 -1.47 -20.58
C LEU A 5 28.38 -2.56 -20.89
N GLU A 6 29.67 -2.25 -20.87
CA GLU A 6 30.74 -3.26 -20.95
C GLU A 6 30.67 -4.26 -19.80
N ARG A 7 30.50 -3.80 -18.56
CA ARG A 7 30.39 -4.69 -17.38
C ARG A 7 29.19 -5.64 -17.49
N ILE A 8 28.04 -5.13 -17.94
CA ILE A 8 26.84 -5.97 -18.14
C ILE A 8 27.06 -6.97 -19.30
N LYS A 9 27.63 -6.52 -20.43
CA LYS A 9 27.97 -7.40 -21.57
C LYS A 9 28.99 -8.48 -21.20
N ALA A 10 29.99 -8.15 -20.36
CA ALA A 10 31.00 -9.07 -19.85
C ALA A 10 30.50 -10.12 -18.83
N GLY A 11 29.18 -10.20 -18.59
CA GLY A 11 28.59 -11.25 -17.76
C GLY A 11 28.35 -10.89 -16.29
N ASN A 12 28.77 -9.71 -15.82
CA ASN A 12 28.63 -9.36 -14.41
C ASN A 12 27.17 -9.36 -13.92
N ILE A 13 26.98 -9.86 -12.70
CA ILE A 13 25.76 -9.84 -11.90
C ILE A 13 26.14 -9.25 -10.54
N TRP A 14 25.21 -8.54 -9.91
CA TRP A 14 25.39 -7.91 -8.60
C TRP A 14 24.43 -8.54 -7.57
N ASP A 15 24.58 -8.17 -6.30
CA ASP A 15 23.63 -8.56 -5.23
C ASP A 15 23.03 -7.32 -4.53
N PHE A 16 21.88 -7.49 -3.88
CA PHE A 16 21.21 -6.49 -3.06
C PHE A 16 21.16 -6.93 -1.57
N HIS A 17 21.12 -5.97 -0.65
CA HIS A 17 21.07 -6.25 0.79
C HIS A 17 19.78 -6.96 1.22
N GLY A 18 19.88 -7.84 2.21
CA GLY A 18 18.73 -8.54 2.80
C GLY A 18 18.06 -9.53 1.84
N GLY A 19 16.75 -9.71 1.99
CA GLY A 19 16.01 -10.78 1.32
C GLY A 19 16.04 -12.10 2.09
N ILE A 20 15.36 -13.11 1.56
CA ILE A 20 15.18 -14.44 2.16
C ILE A 20 15.09 -15.53 1.09
N HIS A 21 15.22 -16.80 1.51
CA HIS A 21 15.05 -17.98 0.66
C HIS A 21 13.96 -18.90 1.25
N PRO A 22 12.66 -18.58 1.05
CA PRO A 22 11.58 -19.51 1.35
C PRO A 22 11.63 -20.73 0.43
N ALA A 23 10.97 -21.83 0.79
CA ALA A 23 10.74 -22.94 -0.14
C ALA A 23 9.95 -22.43 -1.36
N ASP A 24 10.37 -22.82 -2.57
CA ASP A 24 9.84 -22.23 -3.80
C ASP A 24 8.53 -22.90 -4.27
N ASN A 25 8.38 -24.20 -4.02
CA ASN A 25 7.18 -25.02 -4.27
C ASN A 25 6.64 -24.98 -5.72
N LYS A 26 7.46 -24.52 -6.68
CA LYS A 26 7.07 -24.33 -8.09
C LYS A 26 6.75 -25.65 -8.80
N LEU A 27 7.37 -26.76 -8.38
CA LEU A 27 7.21 -28.07 -9.01
C LEU A 27 5.76 -28.60 -9.01
N GLN A 28 4.90 -28.13 -8.09
CA GLN A 28 3.46 -28.45 -8.08
C GLN A 28 2.76 -28.05 -9.39
N SER A 29 3.21 -26.98 -10.05
CA SER A 29 2.50 -26.35 -11.19
C SER A 29 3.37 -26.05 -12.40
N SER A 30 4.71 -25.97 -12.27
CA SER A 30 5.63 -25.64 -13.38
C SER A 30 5.74 -26.75 -14.42
N GLN A 31 5.53 -28.02 -14.06
CA GLN A 31 5.65 -29.16 -14.98
C GLN A 31 4.42 -29.33 -15.88
N SER A 32 3.25 -28.82 -15.46
CA SER A 32 2.01 -28.88 -16.23
C SER A 32 2.03 -27.86 -17.39
N PRO A 33 1.65 -28.24 -18.63
CA PRO A 33 1.46 -27.28 -19.71
C PRO A 33 0.32 -26.31 -19.38
N VAL A 34 0.37 -25.10 -19.93
CA VAL A 34 -0.75 -24.15 -19.77
C VAL A 34 -1.97 -24.67 -20.52
N VAL A 35 -3.10 -24.77 -19.84
CA VAL A 35 -4.39 -25.21 -20.42
C VAL A 35 -5.33 -24.03 -20.66
N ASP A 36 -6.35 -24.20 -21.48
CA ASP A 36 -7.48 -23.26 -21.51
C ASP A 36 -8.44 -23.55 -20.34
N ALA A 37 -8.72 -22.52 -19.53
CA ALA A 37 -9.79 -22.62 -18.53
C ALA A 37 -11.18 -22.68 -19.19
N GLY A 38 -11.32 -22.21 -20.43
CA GLY A 38 -12.59 -22.16 -21.16
C GLY A 38 -13.51 -21.02 -20.68
N LEU A 39 -14.77 -21.08 -21.09
CA LEU A 39 -15.75 -20.02 -20.79
C LEU A 39 -16.60 -20.33 -19.55
N PRO A 40 -16.63 -19.44 -18.53
CA PRO A 40 -17.57 -19.55 -17.41
C PRO A 40 -18.98 -19.10 -17.83
N PRO A 41 -20.06 -19.55 -17.16
CA PRO A 41 -21.44 -19.19 -17.50
C PRO A 41 -21.80 -17.71 -17.21
N ARG A 42 -20.96 -16.99 -16.46
CA ARG A 42 -21.10 -15.56 -16.13
C ARG A 42 -19.72 -14.99 -15.87
N LEU A 43 -19.43 -13.82 -16.44
CA LEU A 43 -18.27 -12.99 -16.13
C LEU A 43 -18.70 -11.76 -15.31
N ILE A 44 -17.90 -11.39 -14.32
CA ILE A 44 -18.07 -10.20 -13.47
C ILE A 44 -16.88 -9.29 -13.76
N ILE A 45 -17.00 -8.29 -14.63
CA ILE A 45 -15.87 -7.48 -15.12
C ILE A 45 -15.84 -6.13 -14.36
N PRO A 46 -14.92 -5.90 -13.42
CA PRO A 46 -14.82 -4.61 -12.74
C PRO A 46 -14.31 -3.52 -13.68
N LEU A 47 -14.83 -2.29 -13.55
CA LEU A 47 -14.37 -1.17 -14.37
C LEU A 47 -13.00 -0.64 -13.94
N ARG A 48 -12.65 -0.77 -12.66
CA ARG A 48 -11.35 -0.34 -12.10
C ARG A 48 -10.39 -1.53 -11.97
N GLN A 49 -9.71 -1.86 -13.06
CA GLN A 49 -8.66 -2.89 -13.10
C GLN A 49 -7.27 -2.28 -13.38
N HIS A 50 -6.95 -1.15 -12.77
CA HIS A 50 -5.65 -0.48 -12.89
C HIS A 50 -5.47 0.60 -11.81
N ALA A 51 -4.22 1.06 -11.63
CA ALA A 51 -3.85 2.17 -10.76
C ALA A 51 -4.25 3.55 -11.35
N GLY A 52 -5.53 3.72 -11.68
CA GLY A 52 -6.14 4.92 -12.29
C GLY A 52 -7.66 4.94 -12.12
N PRO A 53 -8.32 6.07 -12.39
CA PRO A 53 -9.78 6.17 -12.31
C PRO A 53 -10.43 5.33 -13.41
N ALA A 54 -11.56 4.69 -13.08
CA ALA A 54 -12.36 3.93 -14.04
C ALA A 54 -12.82 4.81 -15.22
N GLY A 55 -12.93 4.21 -16.40
CA GLY A 55 -13.48 4.86 -17.59
C GLY A 55 -15.01 4.88 -17.58
N ASP A 56 -15.61 5.85 -18.27
CA ASP A 56 -17.07 5.93 -18.47
C ASP A 56 -17.59 4.70 -19.23
N LEU A 57 -18.78 4.22 -18.90
CA LEU A 57 -19.41 3.09 -19.61
C LEU A 57 -19.75 3.43 -21.07
N LEU A 58 -19.57 2.45 -21.95
CA LEU A 58 -19.97 2.47 -23.37
C LEU A 58 -21.17 1.56 -23.67
N VAL A 59 -21.62 0.77 -22.69
CA VAL A 59 -22.67 -0.26 -22.83
C VAL A 59 -23.75 -0.12 -21.76
N GLN A 60 -24.92 -0.68 -22.04
CA GLN A 60 -26.10 -0.72 -21.17
C GLN A 60 -26.54 -2.18 -20.93
N VAL A 61 -27.46 -2.39 -19.98
CA VAL A 61 -28.06 -3.71 -19.73
C VAL A 61 -28.98 -4.09 -20.90
N GLY A 62 -28.76 -5.27 -21.48
CA GLY A 62 -29.42 -5.77 -22.68
C GLY A 62 -28.54 -5.74 -23.94
N ASP A 63 -27.43 -5.00 -23.93
CA ASP A 63 -26.53 -4.91 -25.09
C ASP A 63 -25.87 -6.25 -25.41
N LYS A 64 -25.81 -6.60 -26.70
CA LYS A 64 -24.92 -7.66 -27.20
C LYS A 64 -23.54 -7.09 -27.47
N VAL A 65 -22.51 -7.80 -27.01
CA VAL A 65 -21.10 -7.43 -27.20
C VAL A 65 -20.32 -8.56 -27.85
N LYS A 66 -19.27 -8.22 -28.61
CA LYS A 66 -18.32 -9.18 -29.17
C LYS A 66 -17.00 -9.18 -28.40
N LYS A 67 -16.28 -10.31 -28.44
CA LYS A 67 -15.00 -10.50 -27.74
C LYS A 67 -14.00 -9.42 -28.17
N GLY A 68 -13.38 -8.78 -27.18
CA GLY A 68 -12.46 -7.66 -27.38
C GLY A 68 -13.13 -6.28 -27.51
N GLN A 69 -14.46 -6.17 -27.55
CA GLN A 69 -15.14 -4.87 -27.60
C GLN A 69 -14.90 -4.06 -26.32
N PRO A 70 -14.58 -2.75 -26.40
CA PRO A 70 -14.42 -1.91 -25.22
C PRO A 70 -15.76 -1.66 -24.54
N LEU A 71 -15.81 -1.95 -23.23
CA LEU A 71 -16.96 -1.71 -22.35
C LEU A 71 -16.90 -0.32 -21.70
N THR A 72 -15.73 0.30 -21.66
CA THR A 72 -15.51 1.67 -21.16
C THR A 72 -14.68 2.52 -22.10
N ARG A 73 -14.87 3.84 -22.00
CA ARG A 73 -14.08 4.87 -22.67
C ARG A 73 -12.75 5.07 -21.94
N TYR A 74 -11.67 5.30 -22.69
CA TYR A 74 -10.41 5.80 -22.15
C TYR A 74 -10.29 7.31 -22.31
N ALA A 75 -9.50 7.95 -21.45
CA ALA A 75 -9.21 9.37 -21.47
C ALA A 75 -7.70 9.61 -21.47
N LYS A 76 -7.25 10.83 -21.78
CA LYS A 76 -5.82 11.19 -21.69
C LYS A 76 -5.31 11.04 -20.25
N GLY A 77 -4.11 10.49 -20.10
CA GLY A 77 -3.50 10.18 -18.81
C GLY A 77 -3.69 8.72 -18.39
N ARG A 78 -3.82 8.46 -17.08
CA ARG A 78 -3.69 7.14 -16.44
C ARG A 78 -4.96 6.26 -16.49
N THR A 79 -5.77 6.35 -17.54
CA THR A 79 -6.96 5.50 -17.72
C THR A 79 -6.81 4.62 -18.96
N VAL A 80 -7.17 3.35 -18.86
CA VAL A 80 -7.26 2.41 -20.00
C VAL A 80 -8.65 1.75 -19.98
N PRO A 81 -9.18 1.31 -21.11
CA PRO A 81 -10.50 0.70 -21.15
C PRO A 81 -10.47 -0.74 -20.60
N VAL A 82 -11.63 -1.22 -20.17
CA VAL A 82 -11.90 -2.65 -19.95
C VAL A 82 -12.74 -3.19 -21.11
N HIS A 83 -12.57 -4.47 -21.42
CA HIS A 83 -13.11 -5.09 -22.63
C HIS A 83 -13.99 -6.29 -22.30
N ALA A 84 -14.90 -6.64 -23.22
CA ALA A 84 -15.66 -7.88 -23.18
C ALA A 84 -14.71 -9.06 -23.39
N SER A 85 -14.55 -9.92 -22.39
CA SER A 85 -13.57 -11.02 -22.44
C SER A 85 -14.03 -12.23 -23.28
N THR A 86 -15.23 -12.16 -23.85
CA THR A 86 -15.85 -13.11 -24.79
C THR A 86 -17.05 -12.41 -25.45
N SER A 87 -17.76 -13.05 -26.38
CA SER A 87 -19.03 -12.55 -26.91
C SER A 87 -20.21 -12.92 -26.00
N GLY A 88 -21.26 -12.11 -26.00
CA GLY A 88 -22.45 -12.41 -25.20
C GLY A 88 -23.36 -11.20 -24.98
N THR A 89 -24.14 -11.23 -23.90
CA THR A 89 -25.08 -10.17 -23.52
C THR A 89 -24.72 -9.57 -22.17
N ILE A 90 -24.80 -8.24 -22.06
CA ILE A 90 -24.66 -7.52 -20.79
C ILE A 90 -25.94 -7.70 -19.98
N THR A 91 -25.91 -8.55 -18.96
CA THR A 91 -27.11 -8.92 -18.19
C THR A 91 -27.34 -8.08 -16.94
N GLU A 92 -26.33 -7.36 -16.44
CA GLU A 92 -26.41 -6.53 -15.24
C GLU A 92 -25.23 -5.53 -15.23
N ILE A 93 -25.45 -4.33 -14.70
CA ILE A 93 -24.38 -3.36 -14.38
C ILE A 93 -24.65 -2.87 -12.96
N GLY A 94 -23.70 -3.06 -12.04
CA GLY A 94 -23.90 -2.79 -10.61
C GLY A 94 -22.67 -3.04 -9.74
N ASN A 95 -22.79 -2.80 -8.44
CA ASN A 95 -21.67 -2.99 -7.51
C ASN A 95 -21.53 -4.46 -7.09
N HIS A 96 -20.38 -5.07 -7.36
CA HIS A 96 -20.06 -6.46 -6.97
C HIS A 96 -18.76 -6.50 -6.16
N THR A 97 -18.62 -7.47 -5.26
CA THR A 97 -17.38 -7.67 -4.49
C THR A 97 -16.22 -7.96 -5.43
N VAL A 98 -15.17 -7.14 -5.37
CA VAL A 98 -13.95 -7.35 -6.15
C VAL A 98 -12.87 -8.05 -5.32
N ALA A 99 -11.83 -8.54 -5.99
CA ALA A 99 -10.66 -9.10 -5.32
C ALA A 99 -9.84 -8.01 -4.61
N HIS A 100 -10.27 -7.64 -3.40
CA HIS A 100 -9.65 -6.65 -2.52
C HIS A 100 -9.56 -7.21 -1.09
N PRO A 101 -8.46 -6.97 -0.32
CA PRO A 101 -8.30 -7.52 1.03
C PRO A 101 -9.48 -7.24 1.97
N SER A 102 -10.01 -6.01 1.94
CA SER A 102 -11.15 -5.59 2.78
C SER A 102 -12.53 -6.00 2.22
N GLY A 103 -12.61 -6.82 1.17
CA GLY A 103 -13.88 -7.27 0.56
C GLY A 103 -14.78 -6.16 0.02
N LEU A 104 -14.20 -5.04 -0.44
CA LEU A 104 -14.95 -3.92 -0.99
C LEU A 104 -15.64 -4.28 -2.32
N GLY A 105 -16.77 -3.63 -2.57
CA GLY A 105 -17.42 -3.65 -3.87
C GLY A 105 -16.85 -2.58 -4.82
N ASP A 106 -16.92 -2.84 -6.12
CA ASP A 106 -16.67 -1.86 -7.18
C ASP A 106 -17.72 -2.01 -8.28
N LEU A 107 -17.85 -0.99 -9.13
CA LEU A 107 -18.78 -1.03 -10.26
C LEU A 107 -18.29 -2.05 -11.29
N CYS A 108 -19.17 -3.01 -11.60
CA CYS A 108 -18.89 -4.14 -12.48
C CYS A 108 -19.93 -4.25 -13.59
N VAL A 109 -19.47 -4.68 -14.76
CA VAL A 109 -20.31 -5.09 -15.89
C VAL A 109 -20.40 -6.61 -15.88
N ILE A 110 -21.62 -7.14 -15.94
CA ILE A 110 -21.88 -8.57 -15.94
C ILE A 110 -22.15 -9.02 -17.37
N LEU A 111 -21.29 -9.89 -17.88
CA LEU A 111 -21.39 -10.46 -19.22
C LEU A 111 -21.78 -11.94 -19.08
N THR A 112 -22.93 -12.31 -19.63
CA THR A 112 -23.34 -13.70 -19.82
C THR A 112 -22.92 -14.11 -21.24
N PRO A 113 -22.00 -15.06 -21.42
CA PRO A 113 -21.51 -15.44 -22.74
C PRO A 113 -22.59 -16.07 -23.62
N ASP A 114 -22.50 -15.88 -24.93
CA ASP A 114 -23.36 -16.57 -25.91
C ASP A 114 -22.83 -17.96 -26.30
N GLY A 115 -21.56 -18.25 -26.01
CA GLY A 115 -20.88 -19.50 -26.36
C GLY A 115 -20.21 -19.48 -27.74
N GLU A 116 -20.31 -18.38 -28.50
CA GLU A 116 -19.65 -18.24 -29.82
C GLU A 116 -18.15 -17.89 -29.70
N ASP A 117 -17.74 -17.26 -28.59
CA ASP A 117 -16.45 -16.58 -28.38
C ASP A 117 -16.03 -15.62 -29.51
N ALA A 118 -17.02 -15.10 -30.25
CA ALA A 118 -16.86 -14.38 -31.49
C ALA A 118 -16.17 -13.02 -31.28
N TRP A 119 -15.02 -12.85 -31.93
CA TRP A 119 -14.26 -11.60 -31.98
C TRP A 119 -15.05 -10.45 -32.62
N GLY A 120 -14.79 -9.24 -32.13
CA GLY A 120 -15.02 -8.01 -32.88
C GLY A 120 -13.94 -7.76 -33.93
N GLU A 121 -13.87 -6.54 -34.44
CA GLU A 121 -12.83 -6.09 -35.36
C GLU A 121 -11.44 -6.12 -34.66
N ARG A 122 -10.47 -6.83 -35.25
CA ARG A 122 -9.07 -6.90 -34.75
C ARG A 122 -8.13 -6.21 -35.73
N ASN A 123 -7.73 -4.99 -35.41
CA ASN A 123 -6.86 -4.16 -36.26
C ASN A 123 -5.37 -4.30 -35.90
N GLY A 124 -4.90 -5.54 -35.96
CA GLY A 124 -3.50 -5.92 -35.75
C GLY A 124 -2.56 -5.29 -36.79
N LYS A 125 -1.33 -5.04 -36.37
CA LYS A 125 -0.30 -4.33 -37.10
C LYS A 125 1.04 -5.06 -36.98
N ALA A 126 1.20 -6.09 -37.79
CA ALA A 126 2.50 -6.75 -38.00
C ALA A 126 3.56 -5.76 -38.53
N ASP A 127 3.15 -4.79 -39.35
CA ASP A 127 4.00 -3.73 -39.91
C ASP A 127 4.23 -2.54 -38.95
N TYR A 128 4.28 -2.79 -37.63
CA TYR A 128 4.31 -1.77 -36.58
C TYR A 128 5.47 -0.77 -36.70
N TRP A 129 6.55 -1.11 -37.41
CA TRP A 129 7.69 -0.23 -37.70
C TRP A 129 7.36 0.95 -38.63
N ASN A 130 6.22 0.89 -39.34
CA ASN A 130 5.69 1.99 -40.14
C ASN A 130 4.89 3.00 -39.31
N LEU A 131 4.55 2.69 -38.06
CA LEU A 131 3.64 3.49 -37.23
C LEU A 131 4.41 4.50 -36.39
N GLU A 132 3.81 5.68 -36.18
CA GLU A 132 4.40 6.67 -35.29
C GLU A 132 4.33 6.22 -33.82
N ARG A 133 5.30 6.68 -33.02
CA ARG A 133 5.35 6.52 -31.56
C ARG A 133 4.02 6.88 -30.88
N GLY A 134 3.33 7.92 -31.36
CA GLY A 134 2.02 8.34 -30.84
C GLY A 134 0.94 7.28 -31.04
N GLU A 135 0.82 6.74 -32.25
CA GLU A 135 -0.15 5.70 -32.58
C GLU A 135 0.15 4.38 -31.84
N LEU A 136 1.43 3.99 -31.71
CA LEU A 136 1.82 2.82 -30.92
C LEU A 136 1.43 2.95 -29.44
N LEU A 137 1.61 4.13 -28.83
CA LEU A 137 1.19 4.38 -27.46
C LEU A 137 -0.33 4.40 -27.30
N GLU A 138 -1.06 4.97 -28.26
CA GLU A 138 -2.51 4.94 -28.27
C GLU A 138 -3.05 3.52 -28.46
N ARG A 139 -2.47 2.69 -29.34
CA ARG A 139 -2.84 1.28 -29.49
C ARG A 139 -2.61 0.48 -28.21
N ILE A 140 -1.49 0.69 -27.51
CA ILE A 140 -1.24 0.08 -26.18
C ILE A 140 -2.28 0.56 -25.14
N GLN A 141 -2.71 1.82 -25.21
CA GLN A 141 -3.78 2.35 -24.34
C GLN A 141 -5.14 1.74 -24.68
N GLN A 142 -5.53 1.74 -25.97
CA GLN A 142 -6.78 1.19 -26.50
C GLN A 142 -6.92 -0.28 -26.16
N ALA A 143 -5.87 -1.09 -26.35
CA ALA A 143 -5.83 -2.50 -25.98
C ALA A 143 -5.94 -2.77 -24.46
N GLY A 144 -5.96 -1.72 -23.62
CA GLY A 144 -6.19 -1.86 -22.18
C GLY A 144 -4.98 -2.37 -21.40
N VAL A 145 -3.78 -2.28 -21.95
CA VAL A 145 -2.58 -2.91 -21.36
C VAL A 145 -2.15 -2.19 -20.08
N ALA A 146 -1.98 -2.95 -19.00
CA ALA A 146 -1.47 -2.48 -17.72
C ALA A 146 -0.48 -3.51 -17.15
N GLY A 147 0.45 -3.08 -16.30
CA GLY A 147 1.54 -3.91 -15.79
C GLY A 147 1.05 -5.14 -15.00
N LEU A 148 1.23 -6.34 -15.57
CA LEU A 148 0.70 -7.60 -15.03
C LEU A 148 1.47 -8.16 -13.82
N GLY A 149 2.66 -7.61 -13.54
CA GLY A 149 3.43 -7.84 -12.32
C GLY A 149 2.87 -7.07 -11.10
N GLY A 150 1.61 -7.35 -10.74
CA GLY A 150 0.96 -6.92 -9.49
C GLY A 150 0.49 -5.46 -9.41
N ALA A 151 1.31 -4.47 -9.79
CA ALA A 151 1.01 -3.05 -9.55
C ALA A 151 -0.05 -2.43 -10.51
N VAL A 152 -0.38 -3.13 -11.61
CA VAL A 152 -1.42 -2.76 -12.61
C VAL A 152 -1.38 -1.29 -13.05
N PHE A 153 -0.18 -0.75 -13.23
CA PHE A 153 0.02 0.61 -13.73
C PHE A 153 -0.24 0.65 -15.26
N PRO A 154 -1.00 1.63 -15.79
CA PRO A 154 -1.25 1.77 -17.24
C PRO A 154 0.04 1.78 -18.07
N THR A 155 0.18 0.83 -19.00
CA THR A 155 1.48 0.57 -19.65
C THR A 155 1.86 1.71 -20.60
N HIS A 156 0.91 2.28 -21.35
CA HIS A 156 1.15 3.46 -22.19
C HIS A 156 1.70 4.64 -21.37
N SER A 157 1.12 4.93 -20.20
CA SER A 157 1.55 6.00 -19.29
C SER A 157 2.93 5.77 -18.67
N LYS A 158 3.50 4.56 -18.79
CA LYS A 158 4.85 4.23 -18.34
C LYS A 158 5.88 4.39 -19.47
N LEU A 159 5.46 4.12 -20.71
CA LEU A 159 6.24 4.24 -21.94
C LEU A 159 6.25 5.68 -22.50
N ASP A 160 5.24 6.48 -22.15
CA ASP A 160 5.12 7.85 -22.63
C ASP A 160 6.00 8.88 -21.87
N GLY A 161 6.19 10.07 -22.44
CA GLY A 161 6.99 11.16 -21.91
C GLY A 161 8.41 10.73 -21.58
N ARG A 162 8.69 10.55 -20.27
CA ARG A 162 10.01 10.17 -19.75
C ARG A 162 10.49 8.80 -20.26
N GLY A 163 9.62 7.95 -20.81
CA GLY A 163 10.04 6.69 -21.44
C GLY A 163 11.10 6.85 -22.54
N GLN A 164 11.19 8.01 -23.21
CA GLN A 164 12.27 8.32 -24.16
C GLN A 164 13.67 8.48 -23.52
N LEU A 165 13.79 8.51 -22.19
CA LEU A 165 15.07 8.51 -21.47
C LEU A 165 15.65 7.10 -21.28
N THR A 166 15.00 6.05 -21.82
CA THR A 166 15.39 4.65 -21.59
C THR A 166 16.67 4.30 -22.34
N GLU A 167 17.79 4.20 -21.62
CA GLU A 167 19.04 3.64 -22.14
C GLU A 167 19.08 2.11 -22.02
N ILE A 168 18.51 1.55 -20.94
CA ILE A 168 18.44 0.10 -20.70
C ILE A 168 16.99 -0.32 -20.50
N LEU A 169 16.51 -1.26 -21.31
CA LEU A 169 15.25 -1.95 -21.10
C LEU A 169 15.50 -3.24 -20.32
N ILE A 170 14.74 -3.48 -19.26
CA ILE A 170 14.75 -4.71 -18.47
C ILE A 170 13.39 -5.38 -18.57
N VAL A 171 13.37 -6.58 -19.14
CA VAL A 171 12.26 -7.53 -19.06
C VAL A 171 12.47 -8.37 -17.81
N ASN A 172 11.53 -8.28 -16.88
CA ASN A 172 11.56 -8.93 -15.59
C ASN A 172 10.75 -10.23 -15.64
N GLY A 173 11.46 -11.37 -15.68
CA GLY A 173 10.94 -12.72 -15.46
C GLY A 173 11.37 -13.30 -14.09
N LEU A 174 11.77 -12.45 -13.14
CA LEU A 174 12.17 -12.85 -11.79
C LEU A 174 10.93 -13.11 -10.93
N GLU A 175 10.24 -14.20 -11.23
CA GLU A 175 9.07 -14.68 -10.51
C GLU A 175 9.46 -15.33 -9.17
N CYS A 176 9.94 -14.50 -8.24
CA CYS A 176 10.53 -14.92 -6.97
C CYS A 176 9.53 -15.31 -5.88
N GLU A 177 8.23 -15.03 -6.08
CA GLU A 177 7.17 -15.42 -5.15
C GLU A 177 7.01 -16.95 -5.16
N PRO A 178 6.98 -17.62 -3.99
CA PRO A 178 6.71 -19.06 -3.91
C PRO A 178 5.38 -19.46 -4.54
N TYR A 179 5.28 -20.72 -4.96
CA TYR A 179 4.16 -21.36 -5.65
C TYR A 179 3.79 -20.80 -7.04
N ILE A 180 4.02 -19.52 -7.32
CA ILE A 180 3.62 -18.92 -8.59
C ILE A 180 4.54 -19.40 -9.73
N THR A 181 3.98 -19.76 -10.89
CA THR A 181 4.70 -20.25 -12.07
C THR A 181 4.17 -19.66 -13.39
N THR A 182 3.41 -18.56 -13.33
CA THR A 182 2.68 -18.01 -14.49
C THR A 182 3.60 -17.30 -15.49
N ASP A 183 4.64 -16.62 -15.02
CA ASP A 183 5.64 -15.98 -15.86
C ASP A 183 6.65 -17.02 -16.36
N ASP A 184 7.03 -18.01 -15.53
CA ASP A 184 7.84 -19.17 -15.95
C ASP A 184 7.19 -19.95 -17.10
N ARG A 185 5.94 -20.42 -16.93
CA ARG A 185 5.22 -21.11 -18.02
C ARG A 185 5.06 -20.27 -19.28
N LEU A 186 4.92 -18.94 -19.14
CA LEU A 186 4.85 -18.02 -20.27
C LEU A 186 6.19 -17.96 -21.01
N MET A 187 7.32 -17.83 -20.29
CA MET A 187 8.66 -17.82 -20.87
C MET A 187 8.96 -19.14 -21.60
N GLN A 188 8.65 -20.29 -20.99
CA GLN A 188 8.85 -21.60 -21.63
C GLN A 188 8.04 -21.78 -22.94
N GLN A 189 6.77 -21.36 -22.97
CA GLN A 189 5.89 -21.65 -24.12
C GLN A 189 5.83 -20.54 -25.18
N TYR A 190 6.05 -19.29 -24.80
CA TYR A 190 5.79 -18.11 -25.65
C TYR A 190 7.04 -17.22 -25.83
N SER A 191 8.25 -17.79 -25.65
CA SER A 191 9.53 -17.07 -25.82
C SER A 191 9.62 -16.28 -27.13
N GLY A 192 9.20 -16.84 -28.27
CA GLY A 192 9.20 -16.13 -29.55
C GLY A 192 8.33 -14.86 -29.54
N GLU A 193 7.11 -14.96 -29.02
CA GLU A 193 6.17 -13.82 -28.92
C GLU A 193 6.61 -12.77 -27.87
N ILE A 194 7.33 -13.21 -26.82
CA ILE A 194 7.99 -12.30 -25.89
C ILE A 194 9.07 -11.49 -26.62
N MET A 195 9.87 -12.11 -27.51
CA MET A 195 10.86 -11.39 -28.30
C MET A 195 10.23 -10.41 -29.29
N ASP A 196 9.08 -10.74 -29.88
CA ASP A 196 8.36 -9.79 -30.75
C ASP A 196 7.80 -8.60 -29.94
N GLY A 197 7.32 -8.83 -28.72
CA GLY A 197 7.00 -7.76 -27.78
C GLY A 197 8.22 -6.89 -27.40
N ILE A 198 9.41 -7.50 -27.28
CA ILE A 198 10.68 -6.79 -27.11
C ILE A 198 11.01 -5.96 -28.35
N ARG A 199 10.79 -6.46 -29.57
CA ARG A 199 11.08 -5.74 -30.82
C ARG A 199 10.16 -4.53 -31.02
N VAL A 200 8.88 -4.64 -30.64
CA VAL A 200 7.95 -3.50 -30.54
C VAL A 200 8.46 -2.46 -29.54
N LEU A 201 8.91 -2.88 -28.35
CA LEU A 201 9.48 -1.98 -27.33
C LEU A 201 10.81 -1.34 -27.77
N LYS A 202 11.68 -2.07 -28.47
CA LYS A 202 12.93 -1.57 -29.05
C LYS A 202 12.65 -0.46 -30.06
N HIS A 203 11.67 -0.64 -30.95
CA HIS A 203 11.24 0.40 -31.88
C HIS A 203 10.71 1.65 -31.15
N LEU A 204 9.88 1.45 -30.11
CA LEU A 204 9.22 2.51 -29.36
C LEU A 204 10.16 3.34 -28.45
N LEU A 205 11.09 2.67 -27.77
CA LEU A 205 11.96 3.26 -26.73
C LEU A 205 13.40 3.51 -27.20
N LYS A 206 13.86 2.80 -28.23
CA LYS A 206 15.23 2.85 -28.77
C LYS A 206 16.34 2.71 -27.70
N PRO A 207 16.29 1.67 -26.84
CA PRO A 207 17.30 1.44 -25.82
C PRO A 207 18.66 1.08 -26.43
N LYS A 208 19.74 1.31 -25.68
CA LYS A 208 21.11 0.90 -26.03
C LYS A 208 21.40 -0.57 -25.69
N LEU A 209 20.59 -1.15 -24.81
CA LEU A 209 20.70 -2.54 -24.36
C LEU A 209 19.35 -3.01 -23.80
N THR A 210 18.99 -4.26 -24.07
CA THR A 210 17.85 -4.96 -23.47
C THR A 210 18.34 -6.14 -22.65
N LEU A 211 17.82 -6.31 -21.43
CA LEU A 211 18.14 -7.41 -20.52
C LEU A 211 16.87 -8.19 -20.21
N ILE A 212 16.95 -9.52 -20.19
CA ILE A 212 15.87 -10.40 -19.73
C ILE A 212 16.36 -11.11 -18.47
N GLY A 213 15.87 -10.68 -17.30
CA GLY A 213 16.22 -11.27 -16.01
C GLY A 213 15.38 -12.52 -15.73
N VAL A 214 16.04 -13.66 -15.49
CA VAL A 214 15.43 -14.95 -15.14
C VAL A 214 16.16 -15.54 -13.93
N GLU A 215 15.47 -16.23 -13.03
CA GLU A 215 16.11 -16.89 -11.88
C GLU A 215 16.68 -18.26 -12.25
N ASP A 216 17.76 -18.67 -11.59
CA ASP A 216 18.46 -19.94 -11.81
C ASP A 216 17.61 -21.20 -11.60
N ASN A 217 16.51 -21.15 -10.83
CA ASN A 217 15.56 -22.27 -10.69
C ASN A 217 14.59 -22.47 -11.87
N LYS A 218 14.85 -21.88 -13.04
CA LYS A 218 14.00 -21.97 -14.25
C LYS A 218 14.81 -22.29 -15.52
N PRO A 219 15.54 -23.42 -15.58
CA PRO A 219 16.46 -23.74 -16.68
C PRO A 219 15.77 -23.81 -18.05
N GLU A 220 14.54 -24.33 -18.14
CA GLU A 220 13.77 -24.40 -19.38
C GLU A 220 13.40 -23.01 -19.90
N SER A 221 13.02 -22.09 -19.01
CA SER A 221 12.77 -20.68 -19.36
C SER A 221 14.04 -20.00 -19.88
N ILE A 222 15.19 -20.26 -19.25
CA ILE A 222 16.48 -19.74 -19.70
C ILE A 222 16.82 -20.29 -21.09
N GLU A 223 16.68 -21.60 -21.32
CA GLU A 223 16.93 -22.23 -22.62
C GLU A 223 16.08 -21.63 -23.74
N GLN A 224 14.74 -21.57 -23.56
CA GLN A 224 13.86 -21.08 -24.63
C GLN A 224 14.06 -19.59 -24.89
N LEU A 225 14.28 -18.76 -23.85
CA LEU A 225 14.59 -17.35 -24.05
C LEU A 225 15.94 -17.16 -24.76
N THR A 226 16.98 -17.89 -24.37
CA THR A 226 18.29 -17.81 -25.03
C THR A 226 18.22 -18.28 -26.49
N ARG A 227 17.43 -19.32 -26.78
CA ARG A 227 17.18 -19.82 -28.15
C ARG A 227 16.48 -18.80 -29.05
N HIS A 228 15.58 -17.98 -28.49
CA HIS A 228 14.82 -16.97 -29.25
C HIS A 228 15.47 -15.57 -29.24
N ALA A 229 16.45 -15.31 -28.36
CA ALA A 229 17.19 -14.04 -28.26
C ALA A 229 18.25 -13.90 -29.37
N THR A 230 17.80 -13.76 -30.63
CA THR A 230 18.65 -13.61 -31.82
C THR A 230 19.21 -12.19 -32.02
N ASP A 231 18.71 -11.22 -31.26
CA ASP A 231 19.06 -9.80 -31.35
C ASP A 231 20.32 -9.49 -30.50
N GLU A 232 21.41 -8.97 -31.09
CA GLU A 232 22.72 -8.76 -30.40
C GLU A 232 22.67 -7.84 -29.16
N ASP A 233 21.66 -6.98 -29.07
CA ASP A 233 21.42 -6.07 -27.95
C ASP A 233 20.44 -6.65 -26.90
N VAL A 234 19.97 -7.89 -27.05
CA VAL A 234 19.07 -8.58 -26.11
C VAL A 234 19.85 -9.67 -25.38
N LEU A 235 20.10 -9.47 -24.08
CA LEU A 235 20.83 -10.43 -23.25
C LEU A 235 19.92 -11.11 -22.22
N VAL A 236 19.82 -12.44 -22.28
CA VAL A 236 19.27 -13.24 -21.17
C VAL A 236 20.28 -13.24 -20.02
N LYS A 237 19.78 -13.03 -18.80
CA LYS A 237 20.57 -12.92 -17.57
C LYS A 237 19.96 -13.77 -16.46
N THR A 238 20.56 -14.94 -16.24
CA THR A 238 20.33 -15.76 -15.06
C THR A 238 20.79 -15.03 -13.80
N VAL A 239 20.01 -15.04 -12.73
CA VAL A 239 20.37 -14.51 -11.40
C VAL A 239 19.99 -15.52 -10.29
N PRO A 240 20.60 -15.44 -9.10
CA PRO A 240 20.27 -16.35 -7.99
C PRO A 240 18.81 -16.23 -7.53
N THR A 241 18.14 -17.36 -7.28
CA THR A 241 16.80 -17.41 -6.68
C THR A 241 16.84 -16.86 -5.25
N LYS A 242 16.35 -15.63 -5.06
CA LYS A 242 16.41 -14.87 -3.81
C LYS A 242 15.22 -13.93 -3.71
N TYR A 243 14.38 -14.09 -2.71
CA TYR A 243 13.17 -13.26 -2.58
C TYR A 243 13.49 -11.93 -1.85
N PRO A 244 13.06 -10.75 -2.33
CA PRO A 244 12.24 -10.47 -3.51
C PRO A 244 13.03 -9.87 -4.69
N SER A 245 13.80 -10.68 -5.42
CA SER A 245 14.58 -10.28 -6.62
C SER A 245 13.73 -9.58 -7.69
N GLY A 246 12.46 -10.01 -7.87
CA GLY A 246 11.48 -9.42 -8.79
C GLY A 246 10.96 -8.05 -8.39
N GLY A 247 11.29 -7.55 -7.20
CA GLY A 247 11.03 -6.17 -6.79
C GLY A 247 11.78 -5.19 -7.70
N ALA A 248 11.09 -4.23 -8.32
CA ALA A 248 11.66 -3.44 -9.40
C ALA A 248 12.89 -2.57 -9.03
N LYS A 249 13.16 -2.30 -7.73
CA LYS A 249 14.43 -1.69 -7.30
C LYS A 249 15.55 -2.76 -7.28
N GLN A 250 15.27 -3.91 -6.68
CA GLN A 250 16.16 -5.07 -6.53
C GLN A 250 16.57 -5.65 -7.89
N THR A 251 15.63 -5.79 -8.84
CA THR A 251 15.91 -6.26 -10.21
C THR A 251 16.91 -5.35 -10.94
N ILE A 252 16.84 -4.03 -10.73
CA ILE A 252 17.79 -3.07 -11.34
C ILE A 252 19.17 -3.21 -10.68
N GLU A 253 19.21 -3.37 -9.36
CA GLU A 253 20.44 -3.54 -8.61
C GLU A 253 21.16 -4.83 -9.01
N LEU A 254 20.46 -5.98 -9.03
CA LEU A 254 20.98 -7.28 -9.49
C LEU A 254 21.60 -7.23 -10.90
N LEU A 255 20.92 -6.56 -11.85
CA LEU A 255 21.28 -6.59 -13.28
C LEU A 255 22.20 -5.45 -13.73
N THR A 256 22.38 -4.40 -12.92
CA THR A 256 23.16 -3.20 -13.31
C THR A 256 24.05 -2.61 -12.22
N GLY A 257 23.97 -3.08 -10.97
CA GLY A 257 24.69 -2.51 -9.83
C GLY A 257 24.30 -1.06 -9.50
N ARG A 258 23.13 -0.59 -9.96
CA ARG A 258 22.60 0.75 -9.68
C ARG A 258 21.37 0.68 -8.78
N GLN A 259 21.29 1.58 -7.82
CA GLN A 259 20.10 1.80 -7.01
C GLN A 259 19.25 2.95 -7.58
N VAL A 260 17.92 2.86 -7.45
CA VAL A 260 17.00 3.96 -7.79
C VAL A 260 16.96 4.96 -6.62
N PRO A 261 17.29 6.25 -6.83
CA PRO A 261 17.27 7.25 -5.76
C PRO A 261 15.90 7.40 -5.09
N LYS A 262 15.89 7.74 -3.79
CA LYS A 262 14.65 7.98 -3.02
C LYS A 262 13.77 9.02 -3.74
N GLY A 263 12.50 8.69 -3.94
CA GLY A 263 11.52 9.53 -4.66
C GLY A 263 11.69 9.59 -6.18
N GLY A 264 12.84 9.18 -6.73
CA GLY A 264 13.07 9.04 -8.16
C GLY A 264 12.40 7.79 -8.74
N ARG A 265 12.36 7.70 -10.07
CA ARG A 265 11.88 6.51 -10.80
C ARG A 265 13.04 5.87 -11.56
N ALA A 266 12.91 4.58 -11.92
CA ALA A 266 13.93 3.86 -12.69
C ALA A 266 14.31 4.58 -14.00
N VAL A 267 13.32 5.17 -14.69
CA VAL A 267 13.55 5.88 -15.96
C VAL A 267 14.36 7.17 -15.79
N ASP A 268 14.43 7.70 -14.55
CA ASP A 268 15.19 8.90 -14.19
C ASP A 268 16.70 8.60 -14.13
N ILE A 269 17.07 7.33 -13.95
CA ILE A 269 18.44 6.83 -14.11
C ILE A 269 18.66 6.14 -15.47
N GLY A 270 17.71 6.27 -16.40
CA GLY A 270 17.77 5.73 -17.76
C GLY A 270 17.34 4.26 -17.90
N ILE A 271 16.60 3.71 -16.94
CA ILE A 271 16.25 2.28 -16.92
C ILE A 271 14.73 2.07 -16.94
N MET A 272 14.21 1.29 -17.90
CA MET A 272 12.81 0.86 -17.94
C MET A 272 12.70 -0.59 -17.47
N VAL A 273 11.76 -0.90 -16.58
CA VAL A 273 11.49 -2.28 -16.13
C VAL A 273 10.06 -2.66 -16.47
N LEU A 274 9.84 -3.76 -17.18
CA LEU A 274 8.53 -4.31 -17.51
C LEU A 274 8.49 -5.81 -17.17
N ASN A 275 7.41 -6.31 -16.57
CA ASN A 275 7.24 -7.73 -16.33
C ASN A 275 6.99 -8.47 -17.67
N VAL A 276 7.47 -9.71 -17.79
CA VAL A 276 7.43 -10.49 -19.05
C VAL A 276 6.01 -10.67 -19.62
N ALA A 277 5.01 -10.99 -18.79
CA ALA A 277 3.61 -11.03 -19.25
C ALA A 277 3.09 -9.68 -19.77
N THR A 278 3.61 -8.56 -19.26
CA THR A 278 3.29 -7.22 -19.77
C THR A 278 3.89 -6.99 -21.17
N VAL A 279 5.06 -7.55 -21.46
CA VAL A 279 5.70 -7.47 -22.78
C VAL A 279 4.95 -8.33 -23.81
N PHE A 280 4.57 -9.55 -23.43
CA PHE A 280 3.69 -10.41 -24.22
C PHE A 280 2.32 -9.75 -24.51
N ALA A 281 1.74 -9.04 -23.53
CA ALA A 281 0.50 -8.28 -23.74
C ALA A 281 0.69 -7.08 -24.71
N ILE A 282 1.89 -6.50 -24.84
CA ILE A 282 2.19 -5.49 -25.88
C ILE A 282 2.25 -6.15 -27.27
N LYS A 283 2.85 -7.35 -27.39
CA LYS A 283 2.83 -8.13 -28.65
C LYS A 283 1.39 -8.34 -29.12
N ARG A 284 0.52 -8.88 -28.25
CA ARG A 284 -0.90 -9.13 -28.59
C ARG A 284 -1.66 -7.86 -28.96
N ALA A 285 -1.45 -6.78 -28.20
CA ALA A 285 -2.07 -5.47 -28.48
C ALA A 285 -1.69 -4.87 -29.85
N ILE A 286 -0.44 -5.04 -30.28
CA ILE A 286 0.10 -4.37 -31.48
C ILE A 286 0.05 -5.28 -32.70
N ILE A 287 0.59 -6.48 -32.63
CA ILE A 287 0.74 -7.38 -33.79
C ILE A 287 -0.59 -8.07 -34.09
N ASP A 288 -1.21 -8.70 -33.09
CA ASP A 288 -2.43 -9.51 -33.27
C ASP A 288 -3.72 -8.65 -33.24
N GLY A 289 -3.63 -7.42 -32.72
CA GLY A 289 -4.77 -6.52 -32.53
C GLY A 289 -5.70 -6.94 -31.38
N GLU A 290 -5.17 -7.67 -30.40
CA GLU A 290 -5.93 -8.29 -29.32
C GLU A 290 -5.78 -7.51 -27.99
N PRO A 291 -6.89 -7.01 -27.41
CA PRO A 291 -6.86 -6.34 -26.12
C PRO A 291 -6.58 -7.30 -24.96
N LEU A 292 -6.15 -6.75 -23.83
CA LEU A 292 -5.92 -7.48 -22.58
C LEU A 292 -7.25 -7.93 -21.95
N ILE A 293 -7.76 -9.07 -22.43
CA ILE A 293 -8.99 -9.75 -21.99
C ILE A 293 -8.76 -11.02 -21.17
N GLU A 294 -7.53 -11.51 -21.12
CA GLU A 294 -7.17 -12.77 -20.44
C GLU A 294 -5.73 -12.73 -19.96
N ARG A 295 -5.38 -13.61 -19.02
CA ARG A 295 -4.00 -13.84 -18.59
C ARG A 295 -3.81 -15.29 -18.15
N ILE A 296 -2.56 -15.74 -18.08
CA ILE A 296 -2.23 -16.97 -17.36
C ILE A 296 -2.42 -16.71 -15.85
N VAL A 297 -2.96 -17.72 -15.16
CA VAL A 297 -3.13 -17.80 -13.71
C VAL A 297 -2.60 -19.15 -13.23
N THR A 298 -1.73 -19.16 -12.21
CA THR A 298 -1.32 -20.38 -11.50
C THR A 298 -2.42 -20.82 -10.53
N LEU A 299 -2.75 -22.11 -10.50
CA LEU A 299 -3.73 -22.74 -9.61
C LEU A 299 -3.00 -23.89 -8.90
N THR A 300 -2.78 -23.77 -7.60
CA THR A 300 -1.78 -24.60 -6.90
C THR A 300 -2.00 -24.61 -5.37
N GLY A 301 -1.26 -25.46 -4.66
CA GLY A 301 -1.53 -25.85 -3.28
C GLY A 301 -2.12 -27.26 -3.19
N ASP A 302 -1.80 -28.00 -2.13
CA ASP A 302 -2.08 -29.43 -1.96
C ASP A 302 -3.59 -29.77 -1.95
N SER A 303 -4.47 -28.78 -1.73
CA SER A 303 -5.93 -28.97 -1.83
C SER A 303 -6.42 -29.14 -3.28
N PHE A 304 -5.63 -28.85 -4.32
CA PHE A 304 -6.00 -29.08 -5.72
C PHE A 304 -5.62 -30.49 -6.21
N LYS A 305 -6.59 -31.21 -6.80
CA LYS A 305 -6.29 -32.47 -7.52
C LYS A 305 -5.57 -32.24 -8.86
N LYS A 306 -5.66 -31.05 -9.43
CA LYS A 306 -5.11 -30.69 -10.74
C LYS A 306 -4.36 -29.35 -10.69
N PRO A 307 -3.25 -29.25 -9.94
CA PRO A 307 -2.43 -28.05 -9.93
C PRO A 307 -1.76 -27.80 -11.30
N GLY A 308 -1.52 -26.54 -11.62
CA GLY A 308 -1.00 -26.14 -12.92
C GLY A 308 -1.23 -24.67 -13.25
N ASN A 309 -1.26 -24.35 -14.54
CA ASN A 309 -1.42 -22.99 -15.04
C ASN A 309 -2.48 -22.97 -16.15
N ALA A 310 -3.29 -21.91 -16.20
CA ALA A 310 -4.37 -21.81 -17.18
C ALA A 310 -4.52 -20.41 -17.75
N TRP A 311 -4.86 -20.31 -19.03
CA TRP A 311 -5.41 -19.10 -19.63
C TRP A 311 -6.81 -18.84 -19.07
N VAL A 312 -7.01 -17.69 -18.44
CA VAL A 312 -8.27 -17.32 -17.77
C VAL A 312 -8.76 -15.97 -18.28
N ARG A 313 -10.02 -15.92 -18.71
CA ARG A 313 -10.71 -14.69 -19.11
C ARG A 313 -10.92 -13.76 -17.91
N LEU A 314 -10.62 -12.48 -18.09
CA LEU A 314 -10.84 -11.46 -17.05
C LEU A 314 -12.33 -11.36 -16.73
N GLY A 315 -12.64 -11.32 -15.43
CA GLY A 315 -13.99 -11.42 -14.89
C GLY A 315 -14.47 -12.83 -14.55
N THR A 316 -13.67 -13.88 -14.80
CA THR A 316 -14.01 -15.26 -14.39
C THR A 316 -14.18 -15.34 -12.88
N PRO A 317 -15.32 -15.81 -12.33
CA PRO A 317 -15.50 -15.98 -10.90
C PRO A 317 -14.55 -17.07 -10.38
N VAL A 318 -13.77 -16.76 -9.32
CA VAL A 318 -12.74 -17.67 -8.78
C VAL A 318 -13.31 -19.06 -8.46
N ARG A 319 -14.52 -19.13 -7.88
CA ARG A 319 -15.24 -20.37 -7.55
C ARG A 319 -15.32 -21.36 -8.71
N TRP A 320 -15.52 -20.86 -9.93
CA TRP A 320 -15.65 -21.72 -11.11
C TRP A 320 -14.32 -22.35 -11.50
N LEU A 321 -13.19 -21.66 -11.29
CA LEU A 321 -11.85 -22.24 -11.43
C LEU A 321 -11.57 -23.26 -10.32
N LEU A 322 -11.90 -22.95 -9.07
CA LEU A 322 -11.74 -23.91 -7.96
C LEU A 322 -12.50 -25.23 -8.23
N GLN A 323 -13.68 -25.13 -8.83
CA GLN A 323 -14.46 -26.30 -9.26
C GLN A 323 -13.82 -27.02 -10.47
N ARG A 324 -13.40 -26.29 -11.51
CA ARG A 324 -12.81 -26.88 -12.74
C ARG A 324 -11.48 -27.58 -12.49
N PHE A 325 -10.67 -27.07 -11.55
CA PHE A 325 -9.38 -27.65 -11.17
C PHE A 325 -9.47 -28.59 -9.95
N GLU A 326 -10.71 -29.01 -9.61
CA GLU A 326 -11.02 -30.06 -8.64
C GLU A 326 -10.45 -29.83 -7.23
N LEU A 327 -10.58 -28.59 -6.72
CA LEU A 327 -10.28 -28.27 -5.32
C LEU A 327 -11.06 -29.20 -4.36
N GLN A 328 -10.34 -29.81 -3.43
CA GLN A 328 -10.88 -30.55 -2.29
C GLN A 328 -10.73 -29.66 -1.04
N PRO A 329 -11.74 -28.83 -0.70
CA PRO A 329 -11.59 -27.85 0.37
C PRO A 329 -11.54 -28.52 1.75
N GLU A 330 -10.56 -28.15 2.56
CA GLU A 330 -10.58 -28.37 4.01
C GLU A 330 -11.68 -27.54 4.69
N ALA A 331 -12.02 -27.87 5.95
CA ALA A 331 -13.10 -27.21 6.69
C ALA A 331 -12.92 -25.68 6.83
N GLU A 332 -11.66 -25.21 6.90
CA GLU A 332 -11.29 -23.79 6.97
C GLU A 332 -10.49 -23.34 5.73
N GLN A 333 -10.80 -23.91 4.55
CA GLN A 333 -10.03 -23.70 3.32
C GLN A 333 -9.83 -22.22 2.98
N ARG A 334 -8.59 -21.75 3.12
CA ARG A 334 -8.15 -20.44 2.64
C ARG A 334 -7.91 -20.50 1.13
N VAL A 335 -8.25 -19.42 0.43
CA VAL A 335 -7.87 -19.20 -0.98
C VAL A 335 -7.18 -17.85 -1.05
N ILE A 336 -5.90 -17.88 -1.40
CA ILE A 336 -5.01 -16.72 -1.45
C ILE A 336 -4.88 -16.28 -2.91
N MET A 337 -5.14 -15.00 -3.18
CA MET A 337 -4.79 -14.39 -4.46
C MET A 337 -3.39 -13.80 -4.38
N GLY A 338 -2.52 -14.21 -5.32
CA GLY A 338 -1.08 -14.06 -5.20
C GLY A 338 -0.44 -15.26 -4.51
N GLY A 339 0.78 -15.08 -4.00
CA GLY A 339 1.51 -16.10 -3.24
C GLY A 339 1.47 -15.83 -1.73
N PRO A 340 2.23 -16.59 -0.92
CA PRO A 340 2.15 -16.54 0.53
C PRO A 340 2.81 -15.29 1.15
N MET A 341 3.63 -14.53 0.40
CA MET A 341 4.40 -13.39 0.92
C MET A 341 3.70 -12.06 0.68
N MET A 342 3.20 -11.82 -0.55
CA MET A 342 2.55 -10.57 -0.95
C MET A 342 1.04 -10.70 -1.20
N GLY A 343 0.52 -11.92 -1.32
CA GLY A 343 -0.90 -12.19 -1.56
C GLY A 343 -1.81 -11.85 -0.37
N PHE A 344 -3.11 -12.09 -0.56
CA PHE A 344 -4.12 -11.95 0.48
C PHE A 344 -5.19 -13.03 0.36
N THR A 345 -5.76 -13.46 1.49
CA THR A 345 -6.91 -14.39 1.49
C THR A 345 -8.14 -13.69 0.95
N LEU A 346 -8.82 -14.31 -0.01
CA LEU A 346 -10.04 -13.79 -0.63
C LEU A 346 -11.21 -13.84 0.36
N PRO A 347 -12.10 -12.82 0.39
CA PRO A 347 -13.24 -12.77 1.31
C PRO A 347 -14.29 -13.85 1.00
N HIS A 348 -14.41 -14.24 -0.27
CA HIS A 348 -15.20 -15.36 -0.76
C HIS A 348 -14.74 -15.74 -2.17
N ALA A 349 -15.08 -16.96 -2.62
CA ALA A 349 -14.72 -17.43 -3.96
C ALA A 349 -15.56 -16.79 -5.10
N MET A 350 -16.56 -15.95 -4.82
CA MET A 350 -17.38 -15.32 -5.87
C MET A 350 -16.73 -14.06 -6.48
N VAL A 351 -15.57 -13.62 -5.99
CA VAL A 351 -14.82 -12.51 -6.60
C VAL A 351 -14.32 -12.87 -8.02
N PRO A 352 -14.18 -11.88 -8.92
CA PRO A 352 -13.60 -12.09 -10.24
C PRO A 352 -12.07 -12.14 -10.24
N VAL A 353 -11.53 -12.95 -11.15
CA VAL A 353 -10.15 -12.83 -11.68
C VAL A 353 -10.00 -11.50 -12.41
N VAL A 354 -8.97 -10.73 -12.05
CA VAL A 354 -8.67 -9.40 -12.61
C VAL A 354 -7.23 -9.34 -13.12
N LYS A 355 -6.82 -8.24 -13.77
CA LYS A 355 -5.45 -8.06 -14.31
C LYS A 355 -4.33 -8.33 -13.28
N ALA A 356 -4.58 -8.12 -11.98
CA ALA A 356 -3.65 -8.44 -10.88
C ALA A 356 -3.57 -9.92 -10.48
N THR A 357 -4.53 -10.77 -10.85
CA THR A 357 -4.63 -12.16 -10.38
C THR A 357 -3.63 -13.06 -11.12
N ASN A 358 -2.42 -13.20 -10.60
CA ASN A 358 -1.36 -14.07 -11.14
C ASN A 358 -1.42 -15.50 -10.59
N CYS A 359 -1.87 -15.68 -9.35
CA CYS A 359 -2.01 -16.98 -8.69
C CYS A 359 -3.28 -17.05 -7.85
N LEU A 360 -3.82 -18.25 -7.73
CA LEU A 360 -4.88 -18.68 -6.82
C LEU A 360 -4.34 -19.89 -6.03
N LEU A 361 -3.68 -19.60 -4.91
CA LEU A 361 -3.10 -20.58 -4.00
C LEU A 361 -4.15 -21.04 -3.00
N ALA A 362 -4.48 -22.33 -2.96
CA ALA A 362 -5.40 -22.92 -1.99
C ALA A 362 -4.66 -24.03 -1.24
N PRO A 363 -3.93 -23.68 -0.15
CA PRO A 363 -3.06 -24.62 0.52
C PRO A 363 -3.82 -25.42 1.58
N THR A 364 -3.27 -26.58 1.98
CA THR A 364 -3.73 -27.26 3.20
C THR A 364 -3.18 -26.57 4.44
N GLN A 365 -3.81 -26.79 5.59
CA GLN A 365 -3.33 -26.30 6.89
C GLN A 365 -1.98 -26.92 7.31
N ALA A 366 -1.56 -28.03 6.70
CA ALA A 366 -0.24 -28.62 6.89
C ALA A 366 0.84 -27.97 6.01
N GLU A 367 0.50 -27.65 4.77
CA GLU A 367 1.37 -27.02 3.76
C GLU A 367 1.65 -25.54 4.06
N LEU A 368 0.60 -24.80 4.44
CA LEU A 368 0.71 -23.43 4.92
C LEU A 368 -0.17 -23.29 6.16
N PRO A 369 0.38 -23.45 7.38
CA PRO A 369 -0.38 -23.24 8.60
C PRO A 369 -0.84 -21.79 8.77
N ALA A 370 -1.77 -21.58 9.69
CA ALA A 370 -2.01 -20.24 10.23
C ALA A 370 -0.81 -19.80 11.08
N PRO A 371 -0.40 -18.51 11.06
CA PRO A 371 0.52 -18.01 12.07
C PRO A 371 -0.12 -18.14 13.46
N GLY A 372 0.71 -18.36 14.48
CA GLY A 372 0.30 -18.38 15.87
C GLY A 372 0.03 -16.97 16.43
N PRO A 373 -0.12 -16.86 17.76
CA PRO A 373 -0.41 -15.60 18.42
C PRO A 373 0.81 -14.66 18.43
N GLU A 374 0.63 -13.40 18.03
CA GLU A 374 1.67 -12.34 18.09
C GLU A 374 2.31 -12.29 19.50
N GLN A 375 3.63 -12.46 19.56
CA GLN A 375 4.43 -12.38 20.78
C GLN A 375 5.15 -11.03 20.89
N ALA A 376 5.62 -10.71 22.10
CA ALA A 376 6.42 -9.51 22.33
C ALA A 376 7.73 -9.52 21.51
N CYS A 377 8.09 -8.36 20.94
CA CYS A 377 9.30 -8.20 20.12
C CYS A 377 10.58 -8.34 20.95
N ILE A 378 11.30 -9.46 20.81
CA ILE A 378 12.54 -9.78 21.54
C ILE A 378 13.80 -9.02 21.08
N ARG A 379 13.64 -8.06 20.13
CA ARG A 379 14.71 -7.20 19.60
C ARG A 379 15.90 -7.90 18.91
N CYS A 380 15.71 -9.09 18.36
CA CYS A 380 16.75 -9.95 17.77
C CYS A 380 17.34 -9.52 16.40
N SER A 381 17.24 -8.23 16.01
CA SER A 381 17.61 -7.59 14.72
C SER A 381 17.08 -8.19 13.41
N ALA A 382 16.88 -9.51 13.28
CA ALA A 382 16.67 -10.26 12.03
C ALA A 382 15.70 -9.63 11.02
N CYS A 383 14.63 -8.98 11.48
CA CYS A 383 13.69 -8.29 10.60
C CYS A 383 14.34 -7.15 9.77
N ALA A 384 15.37 -6.48 10.30
CA ALA A 384 16.16 -5.47 9.61
C ALA A 384 17.20 -6.11 8.68
N ASP A 385 17.91 -7.15 9.16
CA ASP A 385 18.91 -7.89 8.38
C ASP A 385 18.31 -8.53 7.11
N ALA A 386 17.04 -8.95 7.17
CA ALA A 386 16.28 -9.46 6.03
C ALA A 386 15.63 -8.36 5.15
N CYS A 387 15.73 -7.07 5.50
CA CYS A 387 14.93 -6.02 4.86
C CYS A 387 15.55 -5.52 3.53
N PRO A 388 14.95 -5.83 2.35
CA PRO A 388 15.55 -5.53 1.04
C PRO A 388 15.47 -4.05 0.63
N ALA A 389 15.07 -3.19 1.57
CA ALA A 389 14.97 -1.74 1.42
C ALA A 389 15.76 -0.97 2.51
N THR A 390 16.64 -1.66 3.25
CA THR A 390 17.52 -1.10 4.30
C THR A 390 16.82 -0.20 5.34
N LEU A 391 15.56 -0.53 5.65
CA LEU A 391 14.77 0.13 6.68
C LEU A 391 15.06 -0.46 8.07
N LEU A 392 14.41 0.10 9.11
CA LEU A 392 14.40 -0.43 10.47
C LEU A 392 12.98 -0.92 10.83
N PRO A 393 12.57 -2.14 10.44
CA PRO A 393 11.21 -2.65 10.64
C PRO A 393 10.77 -2.65 12.11
N GLN A 394 11.70 -2.87 13.05
CA GLN A 394 11.41 -2.79 14.47
C GLN A 394 10.89 -1.40 14.88
N GLU A 395 11.62 -0.33 14.59
CA GLU A 395 11.20 1.04 14.95
C GLU A 395 9.93 1.45 14.22
N LEU A 396 9.83 1.10 12.93
CA LEU A 396 8.62 1.28 12.14
C LEU A 396 7.41 0.58 12.75
N TYR A 397 7.56 -0.60 13.35
CA TYR A 397 6.48 -1.31 14.04
C TYR A 397 6.06 -0.59 15.31
N TRP A 398 6.99 -0.19 16.18
CA TRP A 398 6.64 0.53 17.41
C TRP A 398 5.89 1.84 17.10
N TYR A 399 6.36 2.62 16.12
CA TYR A 399 5.68 3.86 15.72
C TYR A 399 4.35 3.62 14.98
N SER A 400 4.24 2.58 14.13
CA SER A 400 2.97 2.24 13.48
C SER A 400 1.92 1.77 14.50
N ARG A 401 2.32 0.96 15.48
CA ARG A 401 1.46 0.42 16.53
C ARG A 401 1.03 1.50 17.53
N ALA A 402 1.90 2.47 17.82
CA ALA A 402 1.60 3.64 18.64
C ALA A 402 0.88 4.78 17.87
N LYS A 403 0.60 4.60 16.56
CA LYS A 403 0.06 5.62 15.65
C LYS A 403 0.89 6.91 15.54
N GLU A 404 2.19 6.85 15.83
CA GLU A 404 3.13 7.97 15.72
C GLU A 404 3.63 8.14 14.27
N TYR A 405 2.68 8.35 13.34
CA TYR A 405 2.93 8.30 11.90
C TYR A 405 3.98 9.32 11.41
N ASP A 406 4.07 10.49 12.05
CA ASP A 406 5.15 11.47 11.83
C ASP A 406 6.56 10.88 11.99
N LYS A 407 6.74 9.93 12.91
CA LYS A 407 8.03 9.26 13.14
C LYS A 407 8.25 8.14 12.12
N ALA A 408 7.20 7.43 11.76
CA ALA A 408 7.24 6.41 10.71
C ALA A 408 7.56 7.00 9.31
N GLU A 409 7.01 8.17 8.95
CA GLU A 409 7.41 8.86 7.70
C GLU A 409 8.87 9.33 7.74
N LYS A 410 9.38 9.80 8.89
CA LYS A 410 10.80 10.17 9.07
C LYS A 410 11.74 8.97 8.93
N LEU A 411 11.29 7.78 9.33
CA LEU A 411 11.97 6.50 9.06
C LEU A 411 11.64 5.87 7.70
N ASN A 412 11.07 6.64 6.78
CA ASN A 412 10.83 6.24 5.39
C ASN A 412 9.86 5.06 5.22
N LEU A 413 8.82 4.95 6.05
CA LEU A 413 7.76 3.92 5.92
C LEU A 413 7.23 3.78 4.48
N MET A 414 7.13 4.89 3.75
CA MET A 414 6.65 4.93 2.36
C MET A 414 7.57 4.23 1.34
N ASP A 415 8.86 4.02 1.65
CA ASP A 415 9.79 3.24 0.82
C ASP A 415 9.71 1.72 1.07
N CYS A 416 8.98 1.27 2.10
CA CYS A 416 8.73 -0.15 2.34
C CYS A 416 7.95 -0.76 1.17
N ILE A 417 8.40 -1.90 0.65
CA ILE A 417 7.77 -2.59 -0.50
C ILE A 417 6.73 -3.68 -0.10
N GLU A 418 6.39 -3.78 1.19
CA GLU A 418 5.35 -4.69 1.73
C GLU A 418 5.58 -6.19 1.45
N CYS A 419 6.82 -6.58 1.14
CA CYS A 419 7.20 -7.94 0.71
C CYS A 419 7.13 -9.05 1.78
N GLY A 420 6.76 -8.78 3.03
CA GLY A 420 6.64 -9.82 4.06
C GLY A 420 7.96 -10.41 4.61
N ALA A 421 9.11 -10.22 3.95
CA ALA A 421 10.39 -10.82 4.33
C ALA A 421 10.79 -10.56 5.81
N CYS A 422 10.52 -9.36 6.33
CA CYS A 422 10.78 -9.00 7.72
C CYS A 422 9.85 -9.69 8.73
N ALA A 423 8.63 -10.06 8.33
CA ALA A 423 7.67 -10.79 9.16
C ALA A 423 7.96 -12.30 9.15
N TRP A 424 8.34 -12.85 7.99
CA TRP A 424 8.74 -14.26 7.82
C TRP A 424 9.90 -14.66 8.75
N VAL A 425 10.88 -13.78 8.96
CA VAL A 425 12.02 -14.02 9.87
C VAL A 425 11.76 -13.63 11.32
N CYS A 426 10.52 -13.28 11.70
CA CYS A 426 10.22 -12.78 13.04
C CYS A 426 9.94 -13.94 14.01
N PRO A 427 10.82 -14.26 14.98
CA PRO A 427 10.58 -15.33 15.96
C PRO A 427 9.49 -14.98 16.97
N SER A 428 8.99 -13.74 16.95
CA SER A 428 7.83 -13.28 17.73
C SER A 428 6.51 -13.35 16.94
N GLU A 429 6.53 -13.85 15.70
CA GLU A 429 5.37 -13.98 14.79
C GLU A 429 4.59 -12.67 14.55
N ILE A 430 5.27 -11.52 14.69
CA ILE A 430 4.65 -10.20 14.58
C ILE A 430 4.24 -9.94 13.11
N PRO A 431 2.98 -9.58 12.82
CA PRO A 431 2.49 -9.30 11.47
C PRO A 431 2.91 -7.91 10.98
N LEU A 432 4.23 -7.63 10.97
CA LEU A 432 4.84 -6.33 10.71
C LEU A 432 4.25 -5.58 9.50
N VAL A 433 4.04 -6.29 8.38
CA VAL A 433 3.50 -5.71 7.14
C VAL A 433 2.04 -5.27 7.26
N GLN A 434 1.23 -5.90 8.13
CA GLN A 434 -0.14 -5.46 8.36
C GLN A 434 -0.15 -4.08 9.04
N TYR A 435 0.66 -3.90 10.08
CA TYR A 435 0.85 -2.59 10.72
C TYR A 435 1.36 -1.53 9.74
N TYR A 436 2.28 -1.87 8.84
CA TYR A 436 2.78 -0.92 7.82
C TYR A 436 1.73 -0.56 6.77
N LYS A 437 0.90 -1.52 6.33
CA LYS A 437 -0.21 -1.26 5.40
C LYS A 437 -1.22 -0.30 6.02
N ILE A 438 -1.68 -0.58 7.24
CA ILE A 438 -2.58 0.30 8.01
C ILE A 438 -1.97 1.70 8.17
N ALA A 439 -0.74 1.81 8.69
CA ALA A 439 -0.09 3.11 8.90
C ALA A 439 0.07 3.90 7.59
N LYS A 440 0.41 3.25 6.47
CA LYS A 440 0.48 3.90 5.15
C LYS A 440 -0.88 4.39 4.67
N ASP A 441 -1.94 3.63 4.89
CA ASP A 441 -3.29 3.99 4.44
C ASP A 441 -3.87 5.13 5.30
N ASP A 442 -3.67 5.11 6.64
CA ASP A 442 -3.97 6.26 7.52
C ASP A 442 -3.20 7.53 7.07
N ILE A 443 -1.89 7.42 6.75
CA ILE A 443 -1.07 8.53 6.22
C ILE A 443 -1.61 9.05 4.87
N ARG A 444 -1.99 8.14 3.95
CA ARG A 444 -2.57 8.49 2.65
C ARG A 444 -3.91 9.20 2.84
N GLU A 445 -4.78 8.69 3.68
CA GLU A 445 -6.09 9.28 3.96
C GLU A 445 -5.94 10.69 4.53
N ALA A 446 -5.17 10.86 5.62
CA ALA A 446 -4.90 12.15 6.24
C ALA A 446 -4.30 13.17 5.26
N ARG A 447 -3.39 12.74 4.37
CA ARG A 447 -2.85 13.59 3.31
C ARG A 447 -3.92 14.00 2.29
N THR A 448 -4.79 13.09 1.85
CA THR A 448 -5.89 13.46 0.95
C THR A 448 -6.93 14.35 1.63
N GLU A 449 -7.15 14.22 2.94
CA GLU A 449 -8.02 15.12 3.70
C GLU A 449 -7.42 16.52 3.80
N ALA A 450 -6.14 16.63 4.18
CA ALA A 450 -5.42 17.91 4.17
C ALA A 450 -5.44 18.58 2.78
N GLU A 451 -5.22 17.83 1.71
CA GLU A 451 -5.35 18.35 0.33
C GLU A 451 -6.78 18.77 -0.02
N LYS A 452 -7.83 18.04 0.42
CA LYS A 452 -9.23 18.44 0.22
C LYS A 452 -9.54 19.73 0.99
N ALA A 453 -9.07 19.84 2.24
CA ALA A 453 -9.27 20.99 3.11
C ALA A 453 -8.58 22.24 2.55
N GLU A 454 -7.33 22.15 2.12
CA GLU A 454 -6.59 23.27 1.52
C GLU A 454 -7.21 23.69 0.17
N ARG A 455 -7.63 22.75 -0.68
CA ARG A 455 -8.40 23.09 -1.90
C ARG A 455 -9.76 23.72 -1.59
N ALA A 456 -10.41 23.35 -0.48
CA ALA A 456 -11.66 23.96 -0.03
C ALA A 456 -11.45 25.38 0.50
N LYS A 457 -10.38 25.62 1.27
CA LYS A 457 -9.93 26.93 1.72
C LYS A 457 -9.61 27.86 0.55
N GLN A 458 -8.81 27.41 -0.42
CA GLN A 458 -8.51 28.19 -1.64
C GLN A 458 -9.78 28.55 -2.44
N ARG A 459 -10.77 27.64 -2.52
CA ARG A 459 -12.07 27.93 -3.13
C ARG A 459 -12.90 28.94 -2.33
N PHE A 460 -12.81 28.93 -1.01
CA PHE A 460 -13.46 29.92 -0.13
C PHE A 460 -12.81 31.30 -0.28
N GLU A 461 -11.48 31.39 -0.19
CA GLU A 461 -10.69 32.61 -0.36
C GLU A 461 -10.92 33.23 -1.76
N ALA A 462 -10.88 32.43 -2.82
CA ALA A 462 -11.18 32.89 -4.18
C ALA A 462 -12.63 33.40 -4.34
N LYS A 463 -13.60 32.79 -3.62
CA LYS A 463 -15.00 33.27 -3.59
C LYS A 463 -15.13 34.59 -2.83
N GLN A 464 -14.45 34.73 -1.69
CA GLN A 464 -14.44 35.95 -0.90
C GLN A 464 -13.78 37.11 -1.67
N ALA A 465 -12.60 36.88 -2.25
CA ALA A 465 -11.92 37.87 -3.10
C ALA A 465 -12.69 38.21 -4.39
N ARG A 466 -13.66 37.37 -4.82
CA ARG A 466 -14.61 37.75 -5.88
C ARG A 466 -15.72 38.65 -5.35
N PHE A 467 -16.33 38.29 -4.22
CA PHE A 467 -17.38 39.10 -3.58
C PHE A 467 -16.89 40.49 -3.15
N GLU A 468 -15.65 40.60 -2.65
CA GLU A 468 -15.02 41.87 -2.29
C GLU A 468 -14.75 42.75 -3.52
N ARG A 469 -14.33 42.15 -4.66
CA ARG A 469 -14.23 42.87 -5.94
C ARG A 469 -15.60 43.27 -6.50
N GLU A 470 -16.62 42.42 -6.40
CA GLU A 470 -18.00 42.74 -6.79
C GLU A 470 -18.56 43.90 -5.95
N LYS A 471 -18.26 43.92 -4.63
CA LYS A 471 -18.61 45.01 -3.70
C LYS A 471 -17.87 46.30 -4.05
N ALA A 472 -16.54 46.26 -4.17
CA ALA A 472 -15.73 47.43 -4.52
C ALA A 472 -16.12 48.01 -5.89
N ALA A 473 -16.36 47.18 -6.90
CA ALA A 473 -16.82 47.61 -8.22
C ALA A 473 -18.28 48.14 -8.21
N ARG A 474 -19.09 47.81 -7.19
CA ARG A 474 -20.40 48.43 -6.97
C ARG A 474 -20.28 49.77 -6.24
N GLU A 475 -19.39 49.86 -5.25
CA GLU A 475 -19.12 51.09 -4.50
C GLU A 475 -18.46 52.15 -5.39
N ALA A 476 -17.50 51.77 -6.24
CA ALA A 476 -16.92 52.62 -7.27
C ALA A 476 -17.98 53.17 -8.24
N ARG A 477 -18.84 52.32 -8.83
CA ARG A 477 -19.93 52.78 -9.72
C ARG A 477 -20.95 53.69 -9.03
N HIS A 478 -21.23 53.48 -7.75
CA HIS A 478 -22.07 54.40 -6.96
C HIS A 478 -21.38 55.75 -6.72
N ALA A 479 -20.06 55.75 -6.47
CA ALA A 479 -19.25 56.95 -6.30
C ALA A 479 -19.09 57.73 -7.61
N GLU A 480 -18.80 57.07 -8.73
CA GLU A 480 -18.77 57.64 -10.08
C GLU A 480 -20.10 58.28 -10.44
N ALA A 481 -21.22 57.57 -10.26
CA ALA A 481 -22.55 58.12 -10.50
C ALA A 481 -22.89 59.29 -9.55
N ALA A 482 -22.35 59.32 -8.32
CA ALA A 482 -22.49 60.47 -7.41
C ALA A 482 -21.64 61.67 -7.86
N ALA A 483 -20.41 61.43 -8.33
CA ALA A 483 -19.51 62.45 -8.86
C ALA A 483 -20.06 63.07 -10.17
N GLN A 484 -20.53 62.24 -11.10
CA GLN A 484 -21.21 62.70 -12.32
C GLN A 484 -22.44 63.55 -11.99
N ARG A 485 -23.32 63.09 -11.08
CA ARG A 485 -24.48 63.90 -10.64
C ARG A 485 -24.07 65.25 -10.05
N ARG A 486 -23.00 65.30 -9.23
CA ARG A 486 -22.45 66.56 -8.71
C ARG A 486 -21.93 67.46 -9.85
N GLN A 487 -21.16 66.92 -10.79
CA GLN A 487 -20.65 67.67 -11.93
C GLN A 487 -21.77 68.22 -12.83
N THR A 488 -22.82 67.45 -13.11
CA THR A 488 -23.99 67.94 -13.85
C THR A 488 -24.77 69.01 -13.09
N MET A 489 -24.83 68.95 -11.75
CA MET A 489 -25.50 69.96 -10.92
C MET A 489 -24.69 71.27 -10.85
N THR A 490 -23.37 71.20 -10.71
CA THR A 490 -22.50 72.40 -10.73
C THR A 490 -22.43 73.04 -12.12
N ALA A 491 -22.44 72.24 -13.20
CA ALA A 491 -22.54 72.75 -14.56
C ALA A 491 -23.91 73.38 -14.87
N ALA A 492 -24.95 73.05 -14.11
CA ALA A 492 -26.28 73.64 -14.18
C ALA A 492 -26.50 74.81 -13.19
N GLY A 493 -25.49 75.20 -12.42
CA GLY A 493 -25.53 76.38 -11.54
C GLY A 493 -26.35 76.25 -10.25
N GLY A 494 -26.62 75.02 -9.77
CA GLY A 494 -27.39 74.79 -8.53
C GLY A 494 -26.54 74.70 -7.25
N GLU A 495 -27.05 75.22 -6.14
CA GLU A 495 -26.43 75.12 -4.80
C GLU A 495 -26.48 73.68 -4.23
N ASP A 496 -25.53 73.33 -3.34
CA ASP A 496 -25.39 71.95 -2.82
C ASP A 496 -26.53 71.57 -1.84
N PRO A 497 -27.37 70.57 -2.17
CA PRO A 497 -28.42 70.11 -1.27
C PRO A 497 -27.89 69.47 0.02
N VAL A 498 -26.63 69.00 0.07
CA VAL A 498 -26.02 68.47 1.31
C VAL A 498 -25.80 69.60 2.33
N ALA A 499 -25.35 70.78 1.88
CA ALA A 499 -25.22 71.96 2.73
C ALA A 499 -26.59 72.43 3.24
N SER A 500 -27.61 72.50 2.36
CA SER A 500 -28.97 72.89 2.76
C SER A 500 -29.65 71.87 3.69
N ALA A 501 -29.36 70.58 3.55
CA ALA A 501 -29.85 69.53 4.45
C ALA A 501 -29.21 69.62 5.84
N LEU A 502 -27.89 69.84 5.92
CA LEU A 502 -27.19 70.06 7.18
C LEU A 502 -27.68 71.34 7.89
N ALA A 503 -27.90 72.42 7.14
CA ALA A 503 -28.52 73.65 7.66
C ALA A 503 -29.94 73.40 8.20
N ARG A 504 -30.77 72.63 7.48
CA ARG A 504 -32.13 72.24 7.91
C ARG A 504 -32.17 71.32 9.14
N ILE A 505 -31.13 70.52 9.38
CA ILE A 505 -31.00 69.72 10.60
C ILE A 505 -30.60 70.61 11.78
N LYS A 506 -29.61 71.51 11.60
CA LYS A 506 -29.22 72.49 12.62
C LYS A 506 -30.39 73.37 13.04
N ALA A 507 -31.11 73.94 12.07
CA ALA A 507 -32.32 74.75 12.28
C ALA A 507 -33.52 73.98 12.88
N LYS A 508 -33.41 72.65 13.07
CA LYS A 508 -34.39 71.82 13.79
C LYS A 508 -33.98 71.45 15.22
N GLN A 509 -32.75 71.76 15.64
CA GLN A 509 -32.31 71.51 17.03
C GLN A 509 -32.51 72.74 17.94
N ASP A 510 -32.58 73.95 17.37
CA ASP A 510 -32.67 75.22 18.12
C ASP A 510 -34.12 75.73 18.34
N ALA A 511 -35.14 74.88 18.21
CA ALA A 511 -36.55 75.26 18.35
C ALA A 511 -37.18 74.70 19.65
N PRO A 512 -37.80 75.53 20.52
CA PRO A 512 -38.32 75.09 21.81
C PRO A 512 -39.62 74.28 21.68
N ILE A 513 -39.72 73.20 22.45
CA ILE A 513 -40.90 72.32 22.47
C ILE A 513 -42.00 72.96 23.33
N THR A 514 -43.12 73.32 22.71
CA THR A 514 -44.41 73.52 23.40
C THR A 514 -45.41 72.51 22.85
N ALA A 515 -46.18 71.87 23.73
CA ALA A 515 -47.06 70.76 23.38
C ALA A 515 -48.50 71.23 23.14
N ILE A 516 -49.07 70.88 21.99
CA ILE A 516 -50.51 70.87 21.73
C ILE A 516 -50.85 69.53 21.10
N ALA A 517 -51.92 68.88 21.58
CA ALA A 517 -52.33 67.56 21.13
C ALA A 517 -53.27 67.62 19.92
N ALA A 518 -53.11 66.70 18.97
CA ALA A 518 -54.08 66.43 17.92
C ALA A 518 -54.04 64.95 17.51
N THR A 519 -55.22 64.31 17.53
CA THR A 519 -55.66 63.16 16.70
C THR A 519 -54.60 62.20 16.17
N ALA A 520 -54.53 61.00 16.75
CA ALA A 520 -53.74 59.88 16.21
C ALA A 520 -54.54 59.04 15.20
N GLU A 521 -54.31 59.25 13.91
CA GLU A 521 -54.68 58.33 12.82
C GLU A 521 -53.47 58.11 11.89
N GLY A 522 -53.41 56.96 11.21
CA GLY A 522 -52.46 56.76 10.10
C GLY A 522 -51.11 56.09 10.42
N VAL A 523 -51.04 55.18 11.40
CA VAL A 523 -49.94 54.18 11.39
C VAL A 523 -50.20 53.20 10.23
N PRO A 524 -49.29 53.02 9.26
CA PRO A 524 -49.49 52.06 8.17
C PRO A 524 -49.42 50.63 8.73
N ASP A 525 -50.55 49.94 8.75
CA ASP A 525 -50.67 48.65 9.40
C ASP A 525 -49.99 47.52 8.63
N ASN A 526 -48.80 47.15 9.09
CA ASN A 526 -48.04 46.01 8.58
C ASN A 526 -48.57 44.64 9.08
N SER A 527 -49.62 44.59 9.90
CA SER A 527 -50.22 43.32 10.37
C SER A 527 -50.61 42.41 9.20
N ALA A 528 -51.18 42.96 8.13
CA ALA A 528 -51.57 42.22 6.93
C ALA A 528 -50.36 41.55 6.24
N VAL A 529 -49.20 42.21 6.21
CA VAL A 529 -47.97 41.67 5.63
C VAL A 529 -47.37 40.57 6.52
N ILE A 530 -47.45 40.74 7.84
CA ILE A 530 -47.00 39.75 8.83
C ILE A 530 -47.90 38.51 8.77
N ALA A 531 -49.22 38.69 8.78
CA ALA A 531 -50.20 37.61 8.65
C ALA A 531 -50.07 36.85 7.32
N ALA A 532 -49.88 37.55 6.19
CA ALA A 532 -49.62 36.91 4.90
C ALA A 532 -48.31 36.10 4.88
N ARG A 533 -47.29 36.54 5.63
CA ARG A 533 -46.02 35.81 5.78
C ARG A 533 -46.16 34.58 6.68
N GLU A 534 -46.95 34.66 7.75
CA GLU A 534 -47.24 33.52 8.62
C GLU A 534 -48.13 32.49 7.91
N ALA A 535 -49.18 32.91 7.21
CA ALA A 535 -50.04 32.04 6.42
C ALA A 535 -49.21 31.23 5.40
N ARG A 536 -48.33 31.90 4.64
CA ARG A 536 -47.44 31.25 3.65
C ARG A 536 -46.40 30.32 4.30
N LYS A 537 -46.01 30.56 5.56
CA LYS A 537 -45.17 29.63 6.35
C LYS A 537 -45.97 28.40 6.75
N ARG A 538 -47.17 28.56 7.31
CA ARG A 538 -48.07 27.46 7.70
C ARG A 538 -48.49 26.61 6.49
N GLU A 539 -48.70 27.23 5.33
CA GLU A 539 -48.96 26.53 4.05
C GLU A 539 -47.76 25.67 3.62
N ALA A 540 -46.53 26.20 3.68
CA ALA A 540 -45.32 25.44 3.36
C ALA A 540 -45.07 24.29 4.36
N GLU A 541 -45.36 24.50 5.64
CA GLU A 541 -45.26 23.48 6.69
C GLU A 541 -46.35 22.40 6.53
N ALA A 542 -47.59 22.77 6.23
CA ALA A 542 -48.68 21.86 5.91
C ALA A 542 -48.41 21.05 4.64
N ARG A 543 -47.88 21.67 3.58
CA ARG A 543 -47.50 20.98 2.33
C ARG A 543 -46.32 20.01 2.54
N ARG A 544 -45.39 20.34 3.45
CA ARG A 544 -44.32 19.42 3.87
C ARG A 544 -44.85 18.26 4.72
N ALA A 545 -45.79 18.52 5.63
CA ALA A 545 -46.45 17.49 6.43
C ALA A 545 -47.30 16.55 5.57
N ALA A 546 -48.08 17.10 4.62
CA ALA A 546 -48.83 16.32 3.64
C ALA A 546 -47.91 15.42 2.81
N LYS A 547 -46.79 15.95 2.30
CA LYS A 547 -45.82 15.16 1.53
C LYS A 547 -45.12 14.07 2.37
N LEU A 548 -44.93 14.29 3.67
CA LEU A 548 -44.43 13.29 4.60
C LEU A 548 -45.48 12.18 4.89
N ALA A 549 -46.74 12.56 5.08
CA ALA A 549 -47.85 11.63 5.23
C ALA A 549 -48.10 10.82 3.94
N GLU A 550 -47.94 11.43 2.76
CA GLU A 550 -48.03 10.80 1.45
C GLU A 550 -46.92 9.75 1.26
N SER A 551 -45.68 10.04 1.67
CA SER A 551 -44.61 9.03 1.71
C SER A 551 -44.87 7.91 2.71
N ALA A 552 -45.46 8.18 3.88
CA ALA A 552 -45.80 7.14 4.86
C ALA A 552 -46.98 6.26 4.39
N ASN A 553 -47.97 6.85 3.72
CA ASN A 553 -49.11 6.12 3.17
C ASN A 553 -48.71 5.27 1.96
N SER A 554 -47.63 5.63 1.26
CA SER A 554 -47.01 4.78 0.24
C SER A 554 -46.34 3.51 0.80
N GLU A 555 -46.00 3.47 2.09
CA GLU A 555 -45.44 2.27 2.73
C GLU A 555 -46.55 1.33 3.25
N THR A 556 -47.73 1.87 3.61
CA THR A 556 -48.90 1.08 4.02
C THR A 556 -49.75 0.59 2.83
N ALA A 557 -49.93 1.40 1.78
CA ALA A 557 -50.64 0.98 0.57
C ALA A 557 -49.98 -0.21 -0.16
N ALA A 558 -48.70 -0.47 0.09
CA ALA A 558 -47.97 -1.63 -0.42
C ALA A 558 -48.21 -2.94 0.39
N ALA A 559 -49.07 -2.90 1.41
CA ALA A 559 -49.34 -4.03 2.31
C ALA A 559 -50.76 -4.61 2.21
N GLU A 560 -51.74 -3.90 1.63
CA GLU A 560 -53.15 -4.30 1.59
C GLU A 560 -53.69 -4.62 0.18
N ALA A 561 -52.85 -5.21 -0.68
CA ALA A 561 -53.30 -5.82 -1.94
C ALA A 561 -52.47 -7.07 -2.32
N VAL A 562 -53.19 -8.12 -2.76
CA VAL A 562 -52.77 -9.41 -3.35
C VAL A 562 -52.96 -10.66 -2.46
N ASP A 563 -53.63 -11.65 -3.05
CA ASP A 563 -53.97 -12.99 -2.53
C ASP A 563 -52.71 -13.84 -2.22
N PRO A 564 -52.74 -14.76 -1.22
CA PRO A 564 -51.54 -15.40 -0.69
C PRO A 564 -51.09 -16.63 -1.50
N ALA A 565 -50.55 -16.41 -2.71
CA ALA A 565 -50.17 -17.50 -3.62
C ALA A 565 -48.84 -17.31 -4.40
N SER A 566 -47.82 -16.62 -3.85
CA SER A 566 -46.42 -16.74 -4.35
C SER A 566 -45.31 -16.15 -3.44
N ASP A 567 -44.07 -16.57 -3.73
CA ASP A 567 -42.74 -16.14 -3.23
C ASP A 567 -42.34 -16.41 -1.75
N PRO A 568 -41.52 -17.46 -1.48
CA PRO A 568 -40.99 -17.73 -0.15
C PRO A 568 -39.91 -16.74 0.36
N LYS A 569 -39.37 -15.82 -0.47
CA LYS A 569 -38.31 -14.88 -0.03
C LYS A 569 -38.76 -13.93 1.09
N LYS A 570 -40.02 -13.47 1.08
CA LYS A 570 -40.54 -12.55 2.13
C LYS A 570 -40.54 -13.22 3.52
N ALA A 571 -40.84 -14.51 3.60
CA ALA A 571 -40.84 -15.26 4.86
C ALA A 571 -39.44 -15.34 5.50
N ALA A 572 -38.40 -15.57 4.69
CA ALA A 572 -37.01 -15.60 5.17
C ALA A 572 -36.55 -14.25 5.75
N ILE A 573 -36.97 -13.13 5.14
CA ILE A 573 -36.63 -11.78 5.59
C ILE A 573 -37.35 -11.44 6.91
N ALA A 574 -38.63 -11.79 7.04
CA ALA A 574 -39.37 -11.64 8.30
C ALA A 574 -38.74 -12.45 9.44
N ALA A 575 -38.33 -13.69 9.18
CA ALA A 575 -37.62 -14.54 10.14
C ALA A 575 -36.24 -13.95 10.55
N ALA A 576 -35.51 -13.34 9.62
CA ALA A 576 -34.26 -12.66 9.91
C ALA A 576 -34.44 -11.42 10.82
N ILE A 577 -35.46 -10.60 10.55
CA ILE A 577 -35.78 -9.41 11.35
C ILE A 577 -36.26 -9.81 12.76
N ALA A 578 -37.04 -10.89 12.89
CA ALA A 578 -37.44 -11.43 14.19
C ALA A 578 -36.21 -11.88 15.01
N ARG A 579 -35.28 -12.63 14.39
CA ARG A 579 -34.02 -13.07 15.03
C ARG A 579 -33.12 -11.87 15.42
N ALA A 580 -33.08 -10.82 14.60
CA ALA A 580 -32.33 -9.60 14.89
C ALA A 580 -32.93 -8.78 16.06
N LYS A 581 -34.26 -8.80 16.25
CA LYS A 581 -34.90 -8.20 17.43
C LYS A 581 -34.67 -9.04 18.70
N ALA A 582 -34.78 -10.36 18.63
CA ALA A 582 -34.52 -11.25 19.77
C ALA A 582 -33.09 -11.09 20.31
N LYS A 583 -32.07 -11.11 19.43
CA LYS A 583 -30.65 -10.93 19.79
C LYS A 583 -30.28 -9.55 20.35
N LYS A 584 -31.24 -8.64 20.53
CA LYS A 584 -31.03 -7.30 21.12
C LYS A 584 -31.70 -7.10 22.49
N ALA A 585 -32.31 -8.15 23.04
CA ALA A 585 -32.96 -8.13 24.36
C ALA A 585 -32.18 -8.90 25.45
N GLU A 586 -31.20 -9.73 25.08
CA GLU A 586 -30.45 -10.61 25.99
C GLU A 586 -28.97 -10.18 26.14
N VAL A 587 -28.73 -9.01 26.76
CA VAL A 587 -27.38 -8.61 27.24
C VAL A 587 -27.49 -7.92 28.61
N SER A 588 -27.89 -8.67 29.63
CA SER A 588 -27.81 -8.25 31.04
C SER A 588 -27.92 -9.44 32.01
N GLY A 589 -26.81 -10.13 32.27
CA GLY A 589 -26.71 -11.17 33.30
C GLY A 589 -25.94 -12.43 32.88
N GLU A 590 -25.00 -12.83 33.73
CA GLU A 590 -24.29 -14.12 33.75
C GLU A 590 -24.49 -14.76 35.15
N PRO A 591 -24.14 -16.03 35.40
CA PRO A 591 -24.21 -17.22 34.52
C PRO A 591 -24.83 -18.45 35.27
N VAL A 592 -25.22 -19.54 34.57
CA VAL A 592 -24.76 -20.94 34.82
C VAL A 592 -25.21 -21.90 33.68
N SER A 593 -24.64 -23.12 33.66
CA SER A 593 -24.74 -24.17 32.62
C SER A 593 -25.98 -25.08 32.67
N ALA A 594 -26.39 -25.64 31.52
CA ALA A 594 -26.97 -26.99 31.38
C ALA A 594 -27.00 -27.48 29.90
N ASP A 595 -26.83 -28.79 29.67
CA ASP A 595 -27.06 -29.46 28.37
C ASP A 595 -28.56 -29.76 28.13
N ASN A 596 -29.06 -29.70 26.88
CA ASN A 596 -29.19 -30.87 25.96
C ASN A 596 -30.18 -30.65 24.78
N SER A 597 -30.10 -31.51 23.74
CA SER A 597 -31.14 -31.91 22.75
C SER A 597 -31.96 -30.80 22.01
N ALA A 598 -31.89 -30.61 20.68
CA ALA A 598 -32.34 -31.49 19.57
C ALA A 598 -33.86 -31.82 19.56
N ALA A 599 -34.59 -31.89 18.43
CA ALA A 599 -34.33 -31.50 17.02
C ALA A 599 -35.64 -31.52 16.15
N ALA A 600 -35.53 -31.01 14.91
CA ALA A 600 -36.24 -31.37 13.67
C ALA A 600 -37.74 -31.82 13.61
N ASP A 601 -38.50 -31.04 12.82
CA ASP A 601 -39.42 -31.46 11.73
C ASP A 601 -40.74 -32.22 12.04
N ALA A 602 -41.62 -32.31 11.03
CA ALA A 602 -43.00 -32.82 11.10
C ALA A 602 -43.18 -34.20 10.45
N GLY A 603 -44.14 -35.01 10.92
CA GLY A 603 -44.29 -36.39 10.44
C GLY A 603 -45.52 -37.21 10.90
N THR A 604 -46.73 -36.64 10.79
CA THR A 604 -48.02 -37.37 10.65
C THR A 604 -48.55 -38.27 11.81
N GLN A 605 -49.87 -38.37 11.87
CA GLN A 605 -50.74 -39.17 12.77
C GLN A 605 -50.71 -40.70 12.47
N SER A 606 -51.14 -41.62 13.36
CA SER A 606 -51.50 -41.53 14.80
C SER A 606 -51.47 -42.91 15.51
N ASP A 607 -51.61 -42.87 16.85
CA ASP A 607 -52.06 -43.92 17.77
C ASP A 607 -51.13 -45.12 18.12
N ALA A 608 -51.41 -45.73 19.29
CA ALA A 608 -50.49 -46.55 20.09
C ALA A 608 -51.26 -47.74 20.77
N PRO A 609 -50.69 -48.68 21.57
CA PRO A 609 -49.73 -48.43 22.68
C PRO A 609 -48.59 -49.45 22.94
N ALA A 610 -47.63 -49.01 23.79
CA ALA A 610 -46.69 -49.78 24.63
C ALA A 610 -45.60 -50.70 24.00
N ASP A 611 -44.32 -50.35 24.22
CA ASP A 611 -43.12 -51.08 23.77
C ASP A 611 -42.14 -51.36 24.95
N PRO A 612 -41.56 -52.58 25.11
CA PRO A 612 -40.63 -52.93 26.20
C PRO A 612 -39.23 -52.29 26.21
N LYS A 613 -38.83 -51.48 25.21
CA LYS A 613 -37.42 -51.06 24.97
C LYS A 613 -36.68 -50.34 26.12
N LYS A 614 -37.35 -49.85 27.17
CA LYS A 614 -36.71 -49.08 28.25
C LYS A 614 -35.67 -49.89 29.08
N ALA A 615 -35.74 -51.22 29.06
CA ALA A 615 -34.76 -52.09 29.74
C ALA A 615 -33.44 -52.28 28.97
N ALA A 616 -33.47 -52.28 27.63
CA ALA A 616 -32.30 -52.65 26.82
C ALA A 616 -31.18 -51.61 26.86
N ILE A 617 -31.53 -50.32 26.90
CA ILE A 617 -30.58 -49.20 26.82
C ILE A 617 -29.74 -49.09 28.11
N ALA A 618 -30.32 -49.41 29.27
CA ALA A 618 -29.60 -49.43 30.55
C ALA A 618 -28.44 -50.45 30.55
N ALA A 619 -28.64 -51.62 29.93
CA ALA A 619 -27.62 -52.67 29.85
C ALA A 619 -26.44 -52.30 28.92
N ALA A 620 -26.67 -51.48 27.90
CA ALA A 620 -25.62 -51.03 26.97
C ALA A 620 -24.69 -49.99 27.61
N ILE A 621 -25.24 -48.98 28.30
CA ILE A 621 -24.47 -47.87 28.90
C ILE A 621 -23.55 -48.38 30.02
N ALA A 622 -23.99 -49.39 30.78
CA ALA A 622 -23.16 -50.04 31.80
C ALA A 622 -21.89 -50.72 31.21
N ARG A 623 -21.99 -51.29 30.01
CA ARG A 623 -20.86 -51.99 29.36
C ARG A 623 -19.82 -51.03 28.75
N ALA A 624 -20.24 -49.84 28.33
CA ALA A 624 -19.32 -48.82 27.79
C ALA A 624 -18.39 -48.23 28.86
N LYS A 625 -18.91 -47.94 30.07
CA LYS A 625 -18.10 -47.34 31.15
C LYS A 625 -17.05 -48.29 31.77
N ALA A 626 -17.18 -49.60 31.56
CA ALA A 626 -16.27 -50.60 32.13
C ALA A 626 -14.95 -50.79 31.35
N LYS A 627 -14.78 -50.20 30.15
CA LYS A 627 -13.66 -50.50 29.23
C LYS A 627 -12.62 -49.38 29.06
N LYS A 628 -12.53 -48.43 30.01
CA LYS A 628 -11.53 -47.34 29.99
C LYS A 628 -10.65 -47.28 31.25
N ALA A 629 -10.46 -48.42 31.92
CA ALA A 629 -9.49 -48.61 32.99
C ALA A 629 -8.79 -49.97 32.80
N LYS A 630 -7.49 -50.03 33.15
CA LYS A 630 -6.52 -51.12 32.88
C LYS A 630 -6.14 -51.32 31.40
N ALA A 631 -4.91 -50.93 31.07
CA ALA A 631 -3.98 -51.73 30.26
C ALA A 631 -2.56 -51.14 30.39
N SER A 632 -1.69 -51.84 31.12
CA SER A 632 -0.26 -51.54 31.24
C SER A 632 0.48 -52.82 31.64
N GLY A 633 1.40 -53.30 30.80
CA GLY A 633 2.19 -54.51 31.04
C GLY A 633 1.95 -55.63 30.02
N GLU A 634 3.06 -56.09 29.43
CA GLU A 634 3.30 -57.43 28.83
C GLU A 634 3.39 -58.52 29.95
N PRO A 635 3.65 -59.84 29.68
CA PRO A 635 4.08 -60.51 28.44
C PRO A 635 3.42 -61.90 28.11
N VAL A 636 3.97 -62.57 27.08
CA VAL A 636 4.03 -64.01 26.72
C VAL A 636 2.78 -64.87 26.36
N SER A 637 2.85 -65.47 25.15
CA SER A 637 2.63 -66.91 24.79
C SER A 637 1.28 -67.63 25.00
N SER A 638 0.92 -68.69 24.24
CA SER A 638 1.57 -69.41 23.11
C SER A 638 0.54 -70.09 22.16
N ASP A 639 1.05 -70.75 21.11
CA ASP A 639 0.46 -71.88 20.34
C ASP A 639 -0.79 -71.60 19.45
N ASN A 640 -0.70 -71.72 18.11
CA ASN A 640 -0.57 -72.90 17.21
C ASN A 640 -1.95 -73.50 16.79
N SER A 641 -2.18 -73.98 15.55
CA SER A 641 -1.34 -74.08 14.33
C SER A 641 -2.16 -74.39 13.05
N ALA A 642 -1.46 -74.46 11.90
CA ALA A 642 -1.80 -75.17 10.64
C ALA A 642 -2.93 -74.61 9.72
N ALA A 643 -2.91 -74.80 8.39
CA ALA A 643 -1.89 -75.14 7.37
C ALA A 643 -2.55 -75.04 5.97
N ALA A 644 -1.90 -74.97 4.80
CA ALA A 644 -0.48 -74.83 4.40
C ALA A 644 -0.38 -73.62 3.41
N ASP A 645 0.46 -73.46 2.37
CA ASP A 645 1.53 -74.17 1.62
C ASP A 645 2.56 -73.09 1.19
N ALA A 646 3.89 -73.30 1.20
CA ALA A 646 4.77 -74.06 0.29
C ALA A 646 4.87 -73.46 -1.15
N ASP A 647 6.01 -72.94 -1.62
CA ASP A 647 7.35 -72.72 -1.04
C ASP A 647 7.99 -71.44 -1.72
N THR A 648 9.27 -71.02 -1.74
CA THR A 648 10.61 -71.66 -1.62
C THR A 648 11.68 -70.81 -0.93
N GLN A 649 12.41 -71.46 -0.01
CA GLN A 649 13.85 -71.33 0.32
C GLN A 649 14.56 -69.97 0.65
N ASN A 650 15.27 -70.05 1.80
CA ASN A 650 16.57 -69.45 2.19
C ASN A 650 16.70 -68.04 2.83
N ASP A 651 17.12 -68.12 4.10
CA ASP A 651 18.16 -67.34 4.81
C ASP A 651 18.06 -65.82 5.05
N ALA A 652 18.23 -65.46 6.33
CA ALA A 652 18.46 -64.12 6.86
C ALA A 652 19.87 -64.09 7.53
N PRO A 653 20.54 -62.94 7.83
CA PRO A 653 19.97 -61.89 8.70
C PRO A 653 20.38 -60.41 8.45
N ALA A 654 19.56 -59.50 9.01
CA ALA A 654 19.81 -58.14 9.55
C ALA A 654 20.94 -57.22 9.02
N ASP A 655 20.57 -55.98 8.62
CA ASP A 655 21.48 -54.87 8.27
C ASP A 655 22.13 -54.17 9.50
N PRO A 656 23.42 -53.77 9.47
CA PRO A 656 24.16 -53.34 10.66
C PRO A 656 24.15 -51.83 10.99
N LYS A 657 23.48 -50.98 10.20
CA LYS A 657 23.73 -49.52 10.20
C LYS A 657 23.54 -48.78 11.54
N LYS A 658 22.68 -49.26 12.45
CA LYS A 658 22.35 -48.53 13.69
C LYS A 658 23.48 -48.52 14.73
N ALA A 659 24.40 -49.49 14.70
CA ALA A 659 25.54 -49.56 15.63
C ALA A 659 26.72 -48.64 15.22
N ALA A 660 26.97 -48.50 13.92
CA ALA A 660 28.09 -47.72 13.39
C ALA A 660 28.03 -46.23 13.77
N ILE A 661 26.82 -45.65 13.76
CA ILE A 661 26.58 -44.22 14.05
C ILE A 661 26.92 -43.89 15.52
N ALA A 662 26.54 -44.75 16.46
CA ALA A 662 26.88 -44.59 17.88
C ALA A 662 28.40 -44.63 18.12
N ALA A 663 29.11 -45.55 17.45
CA ALA A 663 30.56 -45.66 17.53
C ALA A 663 31.30 -44.44 16.96
N ALA A 664 30.77 -43.81 15.91
CA ALA A 664 31.35 -42.61 15.31
C ALA A 664 31.26 -41.39 16.25
N ILE A 665 30.10 -41.18 16.88
CA ILE A 665 29.85 -40.03 17.78
C ILE A 665 30.77 -40.10 19.02
N ALA A 666 30.99 -41.30 19.57
CA ALA A 666 31.92 -41.50 20.69
C ALA A 666 33.37 -41.14 20.31
N ARG A 667 33.84 -41.57 19.14
CA ARG A 667 35.21 -41.30 18.65
C ARG A 667 35.45 -39.81 18.36
N ALA A 668 34.44 -39.10 17.84
CA ALA A 668 34.51 -37.65 17.63
C ALA A 668 34.67 -36.86 18.94
N LYS A 669 33.94 -37.24 20.01
CA LYS A 669 34.08 -36.63 21.33
C LYS A 669 35.46 -36.88 21.97
N ALA A 670 35.97 -38.10 21.88
CA ALA A 670 37.30 -38.44 22.41
C ALA A 670 38.43 -37.65 21.73
N LYS A 671 38.41 -37.53 20.40
CA LYS A 671 39.49 -36.88 19.64
C LYS A 671 39.65 -35.38 19.93
N LYS A 672 38.59 -34.69 20.37
CA LYS A 672 38.63 -33.25 20.71
C LYS A 672 39.22 -32.95 22.10
N LEU A 673 39.28 -33.93 23.00
CA LEU A 673 39.87 -33.80 24.34
C LEU A 673 41.35 -34.22 24.40
N ALA A 674 41.86 -34.88 23.36
CA ALA A 674 43.24 -35.38 23.28
C ALA A 674 44.19 -34.48 22.46
N GLN A 675 43.83 -33.21 22.21
CA GLN A 675 44.64 -32.24 21.45
C GLN A 675 44.93 -30.93 22.21
N GLN A 676 44.81 -30.93 23.54
CA GLN A 676 45.11 -29.77 24.40
C GLN A 676 46.05 -30.09 25.58
N GLY A 677 46.80 -31.20 25.49
CA GLY A 677 47.87 -31.54 26.43
C GLY A 677 49.06 -32.13 25.69
N GLU A 678 50.24 -31.54 25.93
CA GLU A 678 51.58 -32.02 25.53
C GLU A 678 51.85 -32.11 24.00
N ARG A 679 52.97 -31.62 23.45
CA ARG A 679 54.31 -31.32 24.01
C ARG A 679 54.94 -30.07 23.42
N ALA A 680 55.91 -29.53 24.14
CA ALA A 680 57.05 -28.80 23.59
C ALA A 680 58.35 -29.59 23.88
N GLY A 681 59.39 -29.39 23.07
CA GLY A 681 60.78 -29.76 23.41
C GLY A 681 61.43 -30.90 22.59
N ALA A 682 62.51 -30.52 21.87
CA ALA A 682 63.70 -31.31 21.47
C ALA A 682 63.55 -32.51 20.49
N GLU A 683 64.52 -32.83 19.61
CA GLU A 683 65.68 -32.08 19.06
C GLU A 683 66.22 -32.76 17.76
N ASN A 684 66.94 -31.98 16.92
CA ASN A 684 68.04 -32.34 15.98
C ASN A 684 68.05 -33.67 15.17
N ALA A 685 68.09 -33.58 13.82
CA ALA A 685 69.30 -33.88 13.00
C ALA A 685 69.06 -33.86 11.45
N GLU A 686 69.77 -32.95 10.79
CA GLU A 686 70.31 -32.89 9.41
C GLU A 686 69.89 -33.87 8.28
N SER A 687 69.50 -33.32 7.12
CA SER A 687 70.30 -33.41 5.87
C SER A 687 69.85 -32.39 4.80
N GLU A 688 70.81 -31.86 4.04
CA GLU A 688 70.70 -30.82 2.98
C GLU A 688 71.22 -31.39 1.63
N PRO A 689 71.42 -30.64 0.51
CA PRO A 689 71.08 -29.22 0.18
C PRO A 689 70.40 -29.00 -1.20
N ALA A 690 70.03 -27.74 -1.54
CA ALA A 690 70.54 -27.02 -2.75
C ALA A 690 69.78 -25.71 -3.11
N ALA A 691 70.42 -24.55 -2.87
CA ALA A 691 70.43 -23.29 -3.67
C ALA A 691 69.11 -22.53 -4.05
N SER A 692 69.03 -21.19 -4.09
CA SER A 692 69.98 -20.11 -3.75
C SER A 692 69.31 -18.71 -3.69
N ALA A 693 69.70 -17.87 -2.71
CA ALA A 693 69.89 -16.39 -2.64
C ALA A 693 68.91 -15.38 -3.35
N GLU A 694 68.76 -14.08 -3.01
CA GLU A 694 69.62 -13.09 -2.30
C GLU A 694 68.87 -12.18 -1.25
N THR A 695 69.48 -11.06 -0.85
CA THR A 695 69.28 -10.19 0.36
C THR A 695 68.08 -9.21 0.33
N ARG A 696 67.60 -8.50 1.39
CA ARG A 696 67.97 -8.08 2.79
C ARG A 696 68.51 -6.63 2.99
N ASP A 697 67.84 -5.86 3.87
CA ASP A 697 68.39 -4.84 4.82
C ASP A 697 67.28 -4.44 5.86
N MET A 698 67.42 -4.69 7.19
CA MET A 698 67.90 -3.83 8.32
C MET A 698 66.96 -2.67 8.77
N THR A 699 66.26 -2.70 9.93
CA THR A 699 66.61 -2.54 11.40
C THR A 699 66.93 -1.09 11.83
N VAL A 700 66.39 -0.50 12.92
CA VAL A 700 66.67 -0.56 14.41
C VAL A 700 65.71 0.47 15.09
N ALA A 701 65.20 0.54 16.36
CA ALA A 701 65.20 -0.14 17.70
C ALA A 701 63.76 0.05 18.32
N LYS A 702 63.26 -0.42 19.49
CA LYS A 702 63.72 -1.10 20.75
C LYS A 702 64.10 -0.26 22.01
N SER A 703 63.10 0.08 22.86
CA SER A 703 63.15 0.24 24.36
C SER A 703 61.72 0.09 24.94
N GLU A 704 61.35 -0.91 25.76
CA GLU A 704 61.62 -1.15 27.22
C GLU A 704 60.68 -0.36 28.18
N VAL A 705 59.70 -1.01 28.85
CA VAL A 705 59.72 -1.75 30.16
C VAL A 705 59.56 -0.77 31.36
N THR A 706 58.65 -0.91 32.36
CA THR A 706 58.36 -2.04 33.30
C THR A 706 56.90 -2.02 33.90
N THR A 707 56.62 -2.93 34.85
CA THR A 707 55.40 -3.16 35.68
C THR A 707 55.16 -2.08 36.78
N SER A 708 54.16 -2.07 37.70
CA SER A 708 53.20 -3.09 38.24
C SER A 708 51.98 -2.47 39.00
N GLN A 709 50.94 -3.29 39.26
CA GLN A 709 49.92 -3.33 40.37
C GLN A 709 49.81 -2.16 41.38
N SER A 710 48.63 -1.53 41.60
CA SER A 710 47.57 -1.80 42.62
C SER A 710 47.95 -1.43 44.08
N ASP A 711 47.10 -0.88 44.97
CA ASP A 711 45.63 -0.99 45.14
C ASP A 711 44.94 0.19 45.91
N THR A 712 43.59 0.19 45.92
CA THR A 712 42.63 0.84 46.88
C THR A 712 42.38 2.37 46.99
N ALA A 713 41.07 2.69 47.03
CA ALA A 713 40.35 3.71 47.84
C ALA A 713 40.29 5.23 47.49
N ALA A 714 39.19 5.60 46.81
CA ALA A 714 38.27 6.73 47.09
C ALA A 714 38.74 8.21 47.11
N SER A 715 38.36 8.97 46.07
CA SER A 715 37.79 10.33 46.15
C SER A 715 37.13 10.73 44.81
N GLU A 716 36.23 11.71 44.81
CA GLU A 716 35.54 12.18 43.59
C GLU A 716 36.38 13.19 42.79
N ALA A 717 36.50 12.99 41.48
CA ALA A 717 37.09 13.96 40.55
C ALA A 717 36.44 13.88 39.16
N VAL A 718 36.37 15.01 38.44
CA VAL A 718 35.55 15.17 37.22
C VAL A 718 36.26 14.63 35.96
N ASP A 719 35.53 13.88 35.13
CA ASP A 719 36.06 13.24 33.90
C ASP A 719 36.58 14.25 32.84
N PRO A 720 37.88 14.22 32.48
CA PRO A 720 38.46 15.12 31.49
C PRO A 720 37.96 14.87 30.05
N LYS A 721 37.40 13.69 29.71
CA LYS A 721 36.81 13.45 28.37
C LYS A 721 35.67 14.42 28.08
N LYS A 722 34.89 14.81 29.08
CA LYS A 722 33.72 15.70 28.90
C LYS A 722 34.14 17.09 28.39
N ALA A 723 35.28 17.61 28.87
CA ALA A 723 35.87 18.85 28.38
C ALA A 723 36.44 18.71 26.95
N ALA A 724 37.13 17.60 26.65
CA ALA A 724 37.64 17.33 25.30
C ALA A 724 36.52 17.22 24.25
N ILE A 725 35.41 16.56 24.59
CA ILE A 725 34.23 16.44 23.72
C ILE A 725 33.56 17.81 23.49
N ALA A 726 33.41 18.64 24.53
CA ALA A 726 32.90 20.00 24.38
C ALA A 726 33.79 20.85 23.45
N ALA A 727 35.12 20.76 23.59
CA ALA A 727 36.07 21.46 22.72
C ALA A 727 36.04 20.95 21.26
N ALA A 728 35.77 19.66 21.03
CA ALA A 728 35.58 19.11 19.69
C ALA A 728 34.27 19.62 19.03
N ILE A 729 33.16 19.62 19.78
CA ILE A 729 31.85 20.12 19.30
C ILE A 729 31.91 21.62 18.98
N ALA A 730 32.64 22.41 19.78
CA ALA A 730 32.86 23.83 19.50
C ALA A 730 33.60 24.06 18.16
N ARG A 731 34.69 23.33 17.91
CA ARG A 731 35.45 23.39 16.64
C ARG A 731 34.61 22.92 15.45
N ALA A 732 33.79 21.88 15.61
CA ALA A 732 32.87 21.41 14.58
C ALA A 732 31.79 22.45 14.23
N LYS A 733 31.21 23.14 15.23
CA LYS A 733 30.27 24.25 14.99
C LYS A 733 30.95 25.43 14.28
N ALA A 734 32.14 25.83 14.71
CA ALA A 734 32.89 26.92 14.09
C ALA A 734 33.21 26.62 12.61
N LYS A 735 33.68 25.41 12.30
CA LYS A 735 33.94 24.98 10.91
C LYS A 735 32.66 24.96 10.06
N LYS A 736 31.53 24.54 10.64
CA LYS A 736 30.23 24.55 9.93
C LYS A 736 29.73 25.97 9.63
N LEU A 737 29.83 26.92 10.58
CA LEU A 737 29.49 28.32 10.31
C LEU A 737 30.37 28.92 9.20
N ALA A 738 31.69 28.71 9.26
CA ALA A 738 32.63 29.21 8.25
C ALA A 738 32.31 28.69 6.84
N GLN A 739 31.87 27.43 6.71
CA GLN A 739 31.42 26.87 5.43
C GLN A 739 30.08 27.47 4.97
N GLN A 740 29.15 27.76 5.88
CA GLN A 740 27.86 28.38 5.53
C GLN A 740 27.99 29.85 5.11
N SER A 741 28.96 30.60 5.66
CA SER A 741 29.27 31.96 5.20
C SER A 741 29.92 31.99 3.81
N ALA A 742 30.64 30.93 3.42
CA ALA A 742 31.30 30.84 2.11
C ALA A 742 30.34 30.48 0.96
N SER A 743 29.22 29.79 1.24
CA SER A 743 28.19 29.52 0.24
C SER A 743 27.40 30.78 -0.15
N THR A 744 27.04 31.63 0.82
CA THR A 744 26.20 32.82 0.56
C THR A 744 26.91 33.92 -0.23
N SER A 745 28.24 33.98 -0.23
CA SER A 745 28.99 34.91 -1.07
C SER A 745 29.01 34.49 -2.55
N ALA A 746 29.01 33.18 -2.83
CA ALA A 746 29.08 32.66 -4.20
C ALA A 746 27.75 32.80 -4.97
N GLU A 747 26.60 32.73 -4.28
CA GLU A 747 25.29 32.85 -4.94
C GLU A 747 25.01 34.29 -5.41
N VAL A 748 25.48 35.32 -4.69
CA VAL A 748 25.27 36.74 -5.04
C VAL A 748 26.03 37.13 -6.31
N GLU A 749 27.25 36.62 -6.51
CA GLU A 749 28.05 36.90 -7.72
C GLU A 749 27.45 36.26 -8.98
N SER A 750 26.71 35.16 -8.84
CA SER A 750 26.07 34.46 -9.97
C SER A 750 24.83 35.16 -10.55
N ALA A 751 24.18 36.04 -9.77
CA ALA A 751 22.91 36.65 -10.14
C ALA A 751 23.03 37.89 -11.03
N ALA A 752 24.23 38.47 -11.18
CA ALA A 752 24.46 39.72 -11.90
C ALA A 752 24.73 39.54 -13.42
N THR A 753 24.82 38.31 -13.92
CA THR A 753 25.38 38.03 -15.26
C THR A 753 24.45 37.19 -16.15
N GLN A 754 23.14 37.51 -16.18
CA GLN A 754 22.22 36.85 -17.12
C GLN A 754 21.06 37.70 -17.65
N VAL A 755 21.27 39.01 -17.86
CA VAL A 755 20.38 39.88 -18.65
C VAL A 755 21.19 40.69 -19.66
N ASP A 756 21.75 40.03 -20.68
CA ASP A 756 21.86 40.57 -22.05
C ASP A 756 22.48 39.55 -23.02
N ARG A 757 21.66 38.96 -23.90
CA ARG A 757 22.12 38.35 -25.17
C ARG A 757 20.99 38.02 -26.15
N ALA A 758 20.39 39.06 -26.73
CA ALA A 758 19.55 38.94 -27.92
C ALA A 758 19.86 40.09 -28.88
N GLY A 759 20.32 39.77 -30.10
CA GLY A 759 20.66 40.74 -31.14
C GLY A 759 22.16 41.06 -31.23
N ALA A 760 22.78 40.62 -32.34
CA ALA A 760 24.09 41.09 -32.79
C ALA A 760 24.10 41.05 -34.33
N GLY A 761 24.45 42.18 -34.96
CA GLY A 761 24.37 42.36 -36.41
C GLY A 761 24.48 43.82 -36.79
N GLY A 762 25.71 44.36 -36.79
CA GLY A 762 26.04 45.75 -37.05
C GLY A 762 27.55 45.96 -36.95
N GLU A 763 28.09 46.93 -37.68
CA GLU A 763 29.53 46.99 -38.01
C GLU A 763 30.26 48.22 -37.41
N ARG A 764 31.57 48.04 -37.17
CA ARG A 764 32.66 49.05 -37.13
C ARG A 764 32.86 50.03 -35.94
N ALA A 765 34.08 49.87 -35.39
CA ALA A 765 35.12 50.89 -35.16
C ALA A 765 35.17 51.67 -33.83
N PRO A 766 36.38 52.10 -33.36
CA PRO A 766 36.66 52.28 -31.92
C PRO A 766 37.35 53.62 -31.51
N VAL A 767 37.38 53.91 -30.21
CA VAL A 767 38.40 54.77 -29.55
C VAL A 767 38.64 54.30 -28.09
N GLU A 768 39.87 54.45 -27.59
CA GLU A 768 40.29 54.26 -26.18
C GLU A 768 40.45 55.64 -25.43
N PRO A 769 41.20 55.79 -24.30
CA PRO A 769 40.80 55.48 -22.92
C PRO A 769 41.04 56.67 -21.94
N MET A 770 40.88 56.48 -20.61
CA MET A 770 41.82 56.91 -19.51
C MET A 770 41.18 57.02 -18.09
N GLN A 771 41.88 56.48 -17.08
CA GLN A 771 42.35 57.08 -15.78
C GLN A 771 41.46 58.04 -14.93
N THR A 772 41.50 58.14 -13.58
CA THR A 772 42.18 57.41 -12.45
C THR A 772 41.64 57.83 -11.05
N ASP A 773 41.84 56.95 -10.04
CA ASP A 773 42.19 57.20 -8.60
C ASP A 773 41.29 57.83 -7.49
N ALA A 774 41.60 57.38 -6.26
CA ALA A 774 41.40 57.94 -4.90
C ALA A 774 39.96 58.06 -4.30
N ALA A 775 39.58 57.29 -3.26
CA ALA A 775 39.88 57.38 -1.79
C ALA A 775 38.73 58.07 -1.00
N SER A 776 38.47 57.92 0.31
CA SER A 776 39.29 57.49 1.48
C SER A 776 38.47 56.83 2.63
N SER A 777 39.18 56.45 3.69
CA SER A 777 38.87 56.16 5.12
C SER A 777 37.72 56.94 5.84
N GLU A 778 37.21 56.60 7.06
CA GLU A 778 37.37 55.47 8.01
C GLU A 778 36.24 55.39 9.10
N GLN A 779 36.01 54.18 9.65
CA GLN A 779 35.80 53.71 11.06
C GLN A 779 35.63 54.67 12.29
N PRO A 780 35.27 54.19 13.53
CA PRO A 780 34.49 53.01 14.00
C PRO A 780 33.60 53.28 15.28
N LEU A 781 33.23 52.20 16.04
CA LEU A 781 32.78 52.14 17.47
C LEU A 781 31.33 52.58 17.81
N ALA A 782 30.62 52.07 18.85
CA ALA A 782 30.84 51.00 19.85
C ALA A 782 29.50 50.39 20.38
N VAL A 783 29.57 49.46 21.35
CA VAL A 783 28.46 48.66 21.94
C VAL A 783 27.77 49.35 23.14
N ALA A 784 26.46 49.14 23.31
CA ALA A 784 25.72 49.42 24.56
C ALA A 784 24.57 48.40 24.79
N ALA A 785 24.02 48.33 26.01
CA ALA A 785 23.03 47.34 26.45
C ALA A 785 21.63 47.95 26.74
N ALA A 786 20.62 47.10 26.93
CA ALA A 786 19.28 47.51 27.41
C ALA A 786 19.30 47.82 28.92
N PRO A 787 18.35 48.66 29.41
CA PRO A 787 17.31 48.06 30.27
C PRO A 787 15.90 48.71 30.18
N GLU A 788 14.95 47.98 30.78
CA GLU A 788 13.70 48.45 31.43
C GLU A 788 12.57 49.12 30.62
N ALA A 789 11.41 49.22 31.28
CA ALA A 789 10.10 49.43 30.68
C ALA A 789 9.23 50.39 31.51
N SER A 790 8.33 51.11 30.83
CA SER A 790 7.27 51.92 31.46
C SER A 790 5.89 51.37 31.10
N ALA A 791 4.97 51.40 32.07
CA ALA A 791 3.60 50.94 31.89
C ALA A 791 2.67 52.11 31.47
N PRO A 792 1.77 51.92 30.48
CA PRO A 792 0.79 52.93 30.11
C PRO A 792 -0.41 52.92 31.07
N ALA A 793 -0.98 54.11 31.32
CA ALA A 793 -2.27 54.24 32.01
C ALA A 793 -3.43 53.78 31.11
N ALA A 794 -4.54 53.39 31.73
CA ALA A 794 -5.76 52.96 31.02
C ALA A 794 -6.79 54.09 30.97
N ASP A 795 -7.46 54.26 29.82
CA ASP A 795 -8.92 54.10 29.78
C ASP A 795 -9.47 53.97 28.34
N ALA A 796 -10.28 52.95 28.09
CA ALA A 796 -11.08 52.79 26.87
C ALA A 796 -12.17 51.71 27.09
N PRO A 797 -13.45 51.97 26.76
CA PRO A 797 -14.54 51.05 27.08
C PRO A 797 -14.52 49.80 26.18
N VAL A 798 -14.25 48.64 26.77
CA VAL A 798 -14.32 47.33 26.10
C VAL A 798 -15.77 46.86 26.00
N ASP A 799 -16.21 46.47 24.81
CA ASP A 799 -17.51 45.84 24.55
C ASP A 799 -17.78 44.69 25.57
N PRO A 800 -18.83 44.77 26.40
CA PRO A 800 -19.11 43.78 27.43
C PRO A 800 -19.36 42.38 26.84
N LYS A 801 -19.82 42.28 25.60
CA LYS A 801 -20.01 41.01 24.88
C LYS A 801 -18.67 40.37 24.54
N LYS A 802 -17.68 41.18 24.17
CA LYS A 802 -16.30 40.74 23.88
C LYS A 802 -15.57 40.32 25.17
N ALA A 803 -15.78 41.04 26.27
CA ALA A 803 -15.29 40.65 27.60
C ALA A 803 -15.91 39.31 28.08
N ALA A 804 -17.21 39.12 27.92
CA ALA A 804 -17.90 37.87 28.26
C ALA A 804 -17.37 36.66 27.48
N ILE A 805 -17.11 36.82 26.17
CA ILE A 805 -16.50 35.76 25.34
C ILE A 805 -15.08 35.44 25.80
N ALA A 806 -14.26 36.45 26.10
CA ALA A 806 -12.90 36.23 26.63
C ALA A 806 -12.92 35.46 27.97
N ALA A 807 -13.83 35.82 28.88
CA ALA A 807 -14.02 35.14 30.15
C ALA A 807 -14.51 33.68 29.98
N ALA A 808 -15.38 33.41 29.01
CA ALA A 808 -15.83 32.06 28.69
C ALA A 808 -14.68 31.18 28.14
N VAL A 809 -13.87 31.72 27.22
CA VAL A 809 -12.68 31.03 26.68
C VAL A 809 -11.64 30.77 27.78
N ALA A 810 -11.40 31.74 28.66
CA ALA A 810 -10.49 31.57 29.80
C ALA A 810 -10.97 30.45 30.75
N ARG A 811 -12.27 30.42 31.10
CA ARG A 811 -12.86 29.36 31.93
C ARG A 811 -12.80 27.99 31.25
N ALA A 812 -13.03 27.91 29.94
CA ALA A 812 -12.89 26.66 29.18
C ALA A 812 -11.45 26.15 29.17
N LYS A 813 -10.47 27.04 28.96
CA LYS A 813 -9.04 26.69 28.97
C LYS A 813 -8.56 26.26 30.36
N ALA A 814 -9.01 26.94 31.42
CA ALA A 814 -8.72 26.56 32.81
C ALA A 814 -9.35 25.19 33.16
N LYS A 815 -10.60 24.93 32.77
CA LYS A 815 -11.25 23.63 32.99
C LYS A 815 -10.57 22.49 32.23
N LYS A 816 -10.06 22.75 31.02
CA LYS A 816 -9.26 21.78 30.27
C LYS A 816 -7.94 21.46 31.00
N LEU A 817 -7.16 22.48 31.38
CA LEU A 817 -5.89 22.29 32.10
C LEU A 817 -6.08 21.58 33.46
N ALA A 818 -7.18 21.84 34.16
CA ALA A 818 -7.52 21.12 35.39
C ALA A 818 -7.83 19.63 35.16
N ALA A 819 -8.48 19.28 34.04
CA ALA A 819 -8.73 17.88 33.67
C ALA A 819 -7.44 17.16 33.23
N GLU A 820 -6.56 17.85 32.49
CA GLU A 820 -5.24 17.33 32.11
C GLU A 820 -4.34 17.11 33.34
N ALA A 821 -4.39 18.01 34.33
CA ALA A 821 -3.68 17.86 35.60
C ALA A 821 -4.25 16.72 36.48
N ALA A 822 -5.58 16.54 36.51
CA ALA A 822 -6.21 15.45 37.23
C ALA A 822 -5.82 14.08 36.65
N SER A 823 -5.88 13.93 35.32
CA SER A 823 -5.46 12.70 34.63
C SER A 823 -3.98 12.37 34.87
N ALA A 824 -3.11 13.39 34.88
CA ALA A 824 -1.69 13.20 35.18
C ALA A 824 -1.44 12.74 36.63
N ALA A 825 -2.21 13.25 37.60
CA ALA A 825 -2.15 12.81 38.99
C ALA A 825 -2.67 11.38 39.19
N GLU A 826 -3.70 10.98 38.43
CA GLU A 826 -4.26 9.63 38.44
C GLU A 826 -3.22 8.61 37.93
N THR A 827 -2.56 8.88 36.81
CA THR A 827 -1.44 8.04 36.32
C THR A 827 -0.22 8.01 37.24
N ALA A 828 -0.02 9.03 38.08
CA ALA A 828 1.08 9.07 39.05
C ALA A 828 0.77 8.26 40.33
N ALA A 829 -0.48 7.84 40.54
CA ALA A 829 -0.88 7.01 41.69
C ALA A 829 -0.72 5.50 41.43
N GLU A 830 -0.82 5.07 40.17
CA GLU A 830 -0.68 3.65 39.77
C GLU A 830 0.78 3.16 39.76
N ASP A 831 1.76 4.06 39.56
CA ASP A 831 3.19 3.74 39.47
C ASP A 831 3.95 3.80 40.83
N ALA A 832 3.22 3.86 41.95
CA ALA A 832 3.80 3.94 43.30
C ALA A 832 4.15 2.54 43.87
N PRO A 833 5.42 2.26 44.25
CA PRO A 833 5.84 0.91 44.61
C PRO A 833 5.29 0.45 45.98
N SER A 834 4.58 -0.69 45.97
CA SER A 834 4.05 -1.36 47.16
C SER A 834 5.17 -1.92 48.06
N ALA A 835 5.48 -1.21 49.15
CA ALA A 835 6.45 -1.62 50.16
C ALA A 835 5.79 -2.10 51.47
N ASP A 836 5.37 -3.37 51.55
CA ASP A 836 5.43 -4.21 52.78
C ASP A 836 5.29 -5.71 52.43
N ARG A 837 5.76 -6.57 53.34
CA ARG A 837 5.63 -8.05 53.45
C ARG A 837 6.51 -8.88 52.50
N THR A 838 7.67 -9.39 52.92
CA THR A 838 8.01 -10.37 54.01
C THR A 838 7.66 -11.84 53.72
N THR A 839 8.72 -12.62 53.44
CA THR A 839 8.97 -14.01 53.87
C THR A 839 7.80 -15.01 53.92
N THR A 840 7.84 -16.05 53.07
CA THR A 840 8.41 -17.36 53.48
C THR A 840 8.47 -18.39 52.34
N ARG A 841 9.59 -19.15 52.34
CA ARG A 841 9.81 -20.50 51.79
C ARG A 841 9.82 -20.71 50.27
#